data_AF-A0A353P2A4-F1
#
_entry.id   AF-A0A353P2A4-F1
#
_cell.length_a   1.000
_cell.length_b   1.000
_cell.length_c   1.000
_cell.angle_alpha   90.00
_cell.angle_beta   90.00
_cell.angle_gamma   90.00
#
_symmetry.space_group_name_H-M   'P 1'
#
loop_
_entity.id
_entity.type
_entity.pdbx_description
1 polymer ?
#
loop_
_entity_poly.entity_id
_entity_poly.type
_entity_poly.pdbx_seq_one_letter_code
_entity_poly.pdbx_strand_id
1 'polypeptide(L)'
;MLFNGVKEILHRLPSNRPEIHFEFLPEDKEFDTFEIEHINGKAVIRANNNIAAARGLYEYLREFYGFNFTWSGQSISNPKDVPRAYFKRVQTPYRFRLYMNMCTFSYSCVWWDWDRWQRELDWMALHGINMPLALIGQEYIWQKVWNELGISNHQLNDFFTGPAYLAWHRCGNLNGFAGPLPQNWIDNQCRLQTRILQRMRELDMKPIVPAFSGYVPTAFTNIYTSERVTKSEQWAQFDDQYRTQLLSPQSAMFGKISELFIKEYSNVFGQCKYYLADIFHENHPRNLNTNILNHLAEYGELIFKGIKAGNPDGIWVMQGWSFYFNGCFWNNENVHALFSRVPDDDVIVIDLCNEKFQGWKKFDGFYGKKWIYSFVHNFGGNDPLNGDLNLFAHSREPILKADVNPAGFGISPEGIENNEVIYELLADSAWNQNIIDLKQWIKTYCIYRYGRFNSRLNKAWDILIANIYNKSNANIKHGFQARPTEKIVSSVRYNDEVFEALRIFVEMLDEFKGNNFYLFDTIELISHCAGMVCDKHLQVCINEKNSAKAEEVFELLDKIDSLAAHIPGRNLNTWIKAARQNASTSSEADYYENNARRLLTVWGGKLLADYAARLWGGLISSFYVERWKSFFDAIDKNEEFDVSSWEEKWINSAKPVKTLLIKDLTAEIRIVYESIEKLRKINQDQKQNVTKIKIGKWAFTDNSLKSLKLDITKYISGIDKFSICFEETAKFLLPQIAKFSLYENQELLQNINETGNGVFCVDLESKPGANYGIEVYFDNDEAHGSCGSISIQYGAQLEKLNNIKLIDTNKL
;
A
#
# COMPACT_ATOMS: atom_id res chain seq x y z
N MET A 1 -32.42 22.46 -6.46
CA MET A 1 -31.32 21.55 -6.86
C MET A 1 -31.94 20.38 -7.62
N LEU A 2 -31.44 20.00 -8.80
CA LEU A 2 -32.12 19.02 -9.68
C LEU A 2 -31.57 17.58 -9.61
N PHE A 3 -30.50 17.34 -8.84
CA PHE A 3 -29.88 16.01 -8.64
C PHE A 3 -29.51 15.28 -9.94
N ASN A 4 -29.15 16.02 -11.01
CA ASN A 4 -28.83 15.42 -12.30
C ASN A 4 -27.62 14.48 -12.21
N GLY A 5 -26.60 14.84 -11.42
CA GLY A 5 -25.40 14.03 -11.23
C GLY A 5 -25.70 12.62 -10.71
N VAL A 6 -26.49 12.51 -9.64
CA VAL A 6 -26.89 11.20 -9.07
C VAL A 6 -27.92 10.46 -9.94
N LYS A 7 -28.82 11.16 -10.64
CA LYS A 7 -29.75 10.53 -11.60
C LYS A 7 -29.02 9.81 -12.73
N GLU A 8 -27.91 10.38 -13.21
CA GLU A 8 -27.07 9.71 -14.18
C GLU A 8 -26.37 8.46 -13.63
N ILE A 9 -25.93 8.47 -12.37
CA ILE A 9 -25.42 7.27 -11.70
C ILE A 9 -26.52 6.21 -11.69
N LEU A 10 -27.70 6.58 -11.21
CA LEU A 10 -28.87 5.70 -11.16
C LEU A 10 -29.12 5.05 -12.53
N HIS A 11 -29.08 5.81 -13.63
CA HIS A 11 -29.28 5.27 -14.98
C HIS A 11 -28.23 4.24 -15.43
N ARG A 12 -26.99 4.34 -14.93
CA ARG A 12 -25.90 3.37 -15.21
C ARG A 12 -25.95 2.13 -14.32
N LEU A 13 -26.71 2.15 -13.23
CA LEU A 13 -26.92 0.97 -12.38
C LEU A 13 -27.79 -0.10 -13.09
N PRO A 14 -27.77 -1.36 -12.64
CA PRO A 14 -28.61 -2.43 -13.19
C PRO A 14 -30.11 -2.09 -13.18
N SER A 15 -30.84 -2.50 -14.22
CA SER A 15 -32.24 -2.11 -14.46
C SER A 15 -33.27 -2.74 -13.51
N ASN A 16 -32.90 -3.81 -12.78
CA ASN A 16 -33.74 -4.52 -11.82
C ASN A 16 -33.82 -3.83 -10.44
N ARG A 17 -34.03 -2.52 -10.44
CA ARG A 17 -34.11 -1.65 -9.25
C ARG A 17 -35.49 -0.97 -9.16
N PRO A 18 -35.92 -0.51 -7.96
CA PRO A 18 -37.19 0.20 -7.83
C PRO A 18 -37.09 1.62 -8.42
N GLU A 19 -38.25 2.26 -8.58
CA GLU A 19 -38.31 3.69 -8.86
C GLU A 19 -37.84 4.47 -7.62
N ILE A 20 -36.91 5.41 -7.82
CA ILE A 20 -36.30 6.22 -6.76
C ILE A 20 -36.42 7.69 -7.16
N HIS A 21 -36.97 8.49 -6.25
CA HIS A 21 -37.08 9.93 -6.41
C HIS A 21 -36.09 10.65 -5.50
N PHE A 22 -35.56 11.78 -5.98
CA PHE A 22 -34.64 12.62 -5.22
C PHE A 22 -35.28 13.96 -4.90
N GLU A 23 -35.22 14.36 -3.63
CA GLU A 23 -35.75 15.64 -3.14
C GLU A 23 -34.66 16.43 -2.41
N PHE A 24 -34.76 17.76 -2.45
CA PHE A 24 -33.79 18.62 -1.78
C PHE A 24 -34.15 18.77 -0.30
N LEU A 25 -33.16 18.53 0.57
CA LEU A 25 -33.26 18.75 2.01
C LEU A 25 -32.65 20.12 2.35
N PRO A 26 -33.47 21.14 2.73
CA PRO A 26 -32.99 22.47 3.06
C PRO A 26 -32.43 22.50 4.49
N GLU A 27 -31.25 21.93 4.68
CA GLU A 27 -30.56 21.85 5.97
C GLU A 27 -29.19 22.55 5.92
N ASP A 28 -28.51 22.60 7.08
CA ASP A 28 -27.11 22.99 7.21
C ASP A 28 -26.26 22.45 6.05
N LYS A 29 -25.62 23.38 5.36
CA LYS A 29 -24.77 23.10 4.20
C LYS A 29 -23.35 22.69 4.62
N GLU A 30 -23.05 22.71 5.91
CA GLU A 30 -21.73 22.36 6.41
C GLU A 30 -21.50 20.84 6.39
N PHE A 31 -22.49 20.06 6.83
CA PHE A 31 -22.41 18.60 6.93
C PHE A 31 -23.38 17.90 5.99
N ASP A 32 -22.85 16.95 5.20
CA ASP A 32 -23.65 16.23 4.22
C ASP A 32 -24.66 15.31 4.92
N THR A 33 -25.93 15.42 4.52
CA THR A 33 -27.06 14.75 5.19
C THR A 33 -28.00 14.17 4.16
N PHE A 34 -28.47 12.95 4.40
CA PHE A 34 -29.53 12.33 3.62
C PHE A 34 -30.60 11.66 4.48
N GLU A 35 -31.79 11.55 3.90
CA GLU A 35 -32.93 10.79 4.43
C GLU A 35 -33.40 9.80 3.37
N ILE A 36 -33.79 8.62 3.82
CA ILE A 36 -34.44 7.58 3.02
C ILE A 36 -35.84 7.42 3.58
N GLU A 37 -36.85 7.63 2.74
CA GLU A 37 -38.25 7.38 3.05
C GLU A 37 -38.83 6.38 2.04
N HIS A 38 -39.53 5.36 2.53
CA HIS A 38 -40.29 4.45 1.68
C HIS A 38 -41.74 4.40 2.15
N ILE A 39 -42.67 4.85 1.29
CA ILE A 39 -44.11 4.85 1.56
C ILE A 39 -44.85 4.29 0.33
N ASN A 40 -45.65 3.25 0.56
CA ASN A 40 -46.54 2.65 -0.46
C ASN A 40 -45.83 2.33 -1.79
N GLY A 41 -44.62 1.75 -1.74
CA GLY A 41 -43.87 1.32 -2.92
C GLY A 41 -43.01 2.39 -3.60
N LYS A 42 -43.00 3.63 -3.07
CA LYS A 42 -42.17 4.73 -3.59
C LYS A 42 -41.01 5.01 -2.64
N ALA A 43 -39.79 4.94 -3.16
CA ALA A 43 -38.59 5.34 -2.44
C ALA A 43 -38.25 6.81 -2.75
N VAL A 44 -38.11 7.61 -1.70
CA VAL A 44 -37.69 9.02 -1.79
C VAL A 44 -36.40 9.18 -1.00
N ILE A 45 -35.38 9.74 -1.64
CA ILE A 45 -34.12 10.10 -1.02
C ILE A 45 -34.05 11.62 -0.95
N ARG A 46 -34.02 12.16 0.27
CA ARG A 46 -33.81 13.61 0.48
C ARG A 46 -32.35 13.86 0.81
N ALA A 47 -31.74 14.89 0.25
CA ALA A 47 -30.34 15.20 0.52
C ALA A 47 -30.02 16.68 0.34
N ASN A 48 -28.94 17.16 0.96
CA ASN A 48 -28.49 18.55 0.80
C ASN A 48 -27.55 18.76 -0.41
N ASN A 49 -27.02 17.69 -1.04
CA ASN A 49 -26.28 17.73 -2.31
C ASN A 49 -26.24 16.37 -3.04
N ASN A 50 -25.65 16.31 -4.24
CA ASN A 50 -25.56 15.08 -5.04
C ASN A 50 -24.75 13.97 -4.36
N ILE A 51 -23.70 14.29 -3.59
CA ILE A 51 -22.91 13.27 -2.88
C ILE A 51 -23.74 12.60 -1.78
N ALA A 52 -24.44 13.39 -0.96
CA ALA A 52 -25.35 12.86 0.05
C ALA A 52 -26.48 12.04 -0.59
N ALA A 53 -27.02 12.49 -1.73
CA ALA A 53 -28.03 11.74 -2.47
C ALA A 53 -27.49 10.41 -3.02
N ALA A 54 -26.27 10.40 -3.56
CA ALA A 54 -25.62 9.18 -4.07
C ALA A 54 -25.31 8.20 -2.94
N ARG A 55 -24.85 8.70 -1.78
CA ARG A 55 -24.67 7.88 -0.60
C ARG A 55 -25.98 7.29 -0.08
N GLY A 56 -27.04 8.08 -0.01
CA GLY A 56 -28.38 7.61 0.35
C GLY A 56 -28.92 6.56 -0.64
N LEU A 57 -28.64 6.74 -1.93
CA LEU A 57 -28.97 5.75 -2.97
C LEU A 57 -28.24 4.44 -2.73
N TYR A 58 -26.93 4.50 -2.48
CA TYR A 58 -26.14 3.31 -2.19
C TYR A 58 -26.64 2.61 -0.93
N GLU A 59 -26.90 3.35 0.15
CA GLU A 59 -27.40 2.80 1.41
C GLU A 59 -28.76 2.08 1.23
N TYR A 60 -29.71 2.71 0.54
CA TYR A 60 -31.01 2.10 0.24
C TYR A 60 -30.87 0.82 -0.58
N LEU A 61 -30.06 0.84 -1.65
CA LEU A 61 -29.85 -0.33 -2.50
C LEU A 61 -29.09 -1.45 -1.79
N ARG A 62 -28.10 -1.12 -0.95
CA ARG A 62 -27.40 -2.11 -0.12
C ARG A 62 -28.37 -2.79 0.84
N GLU A 63 -29.13 -2.00 1.60
CA GLU A 63 -29.99 -2.50 2.69
C GLU A 63 -31.12 -3.41 2.19
N PHE A 64 -31.78 -3.01 1.09
CA PHE A 64 -32.98 -3.68 0.60
C PHE A 64 -32.77 -4.56 -0.64
N TYR A 65 -31.68 -4.37 -1.39
CA TYR A 65 -31.42 -5.15 -2.61
C TYR A 65 -30.14 -5.98 -2.51
N GLY A 66 -29.36 -5.84 -1.44
CA GLY A 66 -28.03 -6.44 -1.36
C GLY A 66 -27.15 -5.96 -2.51
N PHE A 67 -27.33 -4.70 -2.93
CA PHE A 67 -26.52 -4.11 -3.97
C PHE A 67 -25.08 -3.99 -3.50
N ASN A 68 -24.12 -4.19 -4.40
CA ASN A 68 -22.71 -3.97 -4.12
C ASN A 68 -22.08 -3.33 -5.37
N PHE A 69 -21.22 -2.34 -5.18
CA PHE A 69 -20.52 -1.64 -6.25
C PHE A 69 -19.07 -1.40 -5.83
N THR A 70 -18.19 -2.33 -6.20
CA THR A 70 -16.74 -2.24 -5.93
C THR A 70 -15.94 -2.24 -7.24
N TRP A 71 -14.61 -2.26 -7.16
CA TRP A 71 -13.76 -2.37 -8.34
C TRP A 71 -13.94 -3.71 -9.06
N SER A 72 -14.12 -4.79 -8.30
CA SER A 72 -14.35 -6.15 -8.81
C SER A 72 -15.70 -6.34 -9.51
N GLY A 73 -16.62 -5.38 -9.39
CA GLY A 73 -17.86 -5.39 -10.16
C GLY A 73 -19.03 -4.73 -9.45
N GLN A 74 -20.22 -5.02 -9.96
CA GLN A 74 -21.47 -4.67 -9.30
C GLN A 74 -22.43 -5.86 -9.34
N SER A 75 -23.21 -6.04 -8.27
CA SER A 75 -24.24 -7.09 -8.21
C SER A 75 -25.42 -6.69 -7.34
N ILE A 76 -26.53 -7.41 -7.51
CA ILE A 76 -27.70 -7.39 -6.62
C ILE A 76 -27.84 -8.82 -6.10
N SER A 77 -27.60 -9.03 -4.82
CA SER A 77 -27.49 -10.38 -4.25
C SER A 77 -28.78 -10.89 -3.60
N ASN A 78 -29.66 -10.00 -3.12
CA ASN A 78 -30.88 -10.42 -2.41
C ASN A 78 -31.91 -9.29 -2.28
N PRO A 79 -32.86 -9.15 -3.22
CA PRO A 79 -34.01 -8.27 -3.04
C PRO A 79 -34.85 -8.71 -1.83
N LYS A 80 -34.95 -7.84 -0.84
CA LYS A 80 -35.82 -8.01 0.33
C LYS A 80 -37.09 -7.19 0.15
N ASP A 81 -38.15 -7.61 0.82
CA ASP A 81 -39.35 -6.79 0.97
C ASP A 81 -39.01 -5.53 1.76
N VAL A 82 -39.24 -4.36 1.14
CA VAL A 82 -39.10 -3.08 1.83
C VAL A 82 -40.32 -2.90 2.74
N PRO A 83 -40.15 -2.53 4.02
CA PRO A 83 -41.27 -2.27 4.91
C PRO A 83 -42.23 -1.20 4.33
N ARG A 84 -43.53 -1.36 4.58
CA ARG A 84 -44.57 -0.42 4.06
C ARG A 84 -44.32 1.04 4.45
N ALA A 85 -43.74 1.25 5.62
CA ALA A 85 -43.25 2.53 6.10
C ALA A 85 -41.82 2.34 6.61
N TYR A 86 -40.88 3.07 6.03
CA TYR A 86 -39.48 3.09 6.45
C TYR A 86 -38.96 4.52 6.41
N PHE A 87 -38.19 4.89 7.43
CA PHE A 87 -37.50 6.16 7.50
C PHE A 87 -36.12 5.97 8.13
N LYS A 88 -35.08 6.50 7.48
CA LYS A 88 -33.71 6.55 8.01
C LYS A 88 -33.10 7.88 7.66
N ARG A 89 -32.39 8.47 8.61
CA ARG A 89 -31.68 9.74 8.45
C ARG A 89 -30.24 9.58 8.89
N VAL A 90 -29.30 10.07 8.07
CA VAL A 90 -27.86 9.95 8.32
C VAL A 90 -27.18 11.27 7.97
N GLN A 91 -26.36 11.77 8.89
CA GLN A 91 -25.50 12.93 8.70
C GLN A 91 -24.06 12.54 9.04
N THR A 92 -23.11 12.80 8.13
CA THR A 92 -21.68 12.61 8.42
C THR A 92 -21.18 13.66 9.42
N PRO A 93 -20.28 13.31 10.35
CA PRO A 93 -19.63 14.29 11.21
C PRO A 93 -18.52 15.09 10.50
N TYR A 94 -18.24 14.80 9.22
CA TYR A 94 -17.10 15.35 8.49
C TYR A 94 -17.54 16.19 7.28
N ARG A 95 -17.00 17.41 7.22
CA ARG A 95 -17.20 18.32 6.08
C ARG A 95 -16.57 17.77 4.80
N PHE A 96 -15.40 17.15 4.91
CA PHE A 96 -14.66 16.58 3.79
C PHE A 96 -14.49 15.07 3.92
N ARG A 97 -14.72 14.36 2.81
CA ARG A 97 -14.29 12.97 2.63
C ARG A 97 -13.31 12.92 1.47
N LEU A 98 -12.04 12.80 1.83
CA LEU A 98 -10.89 12.82 0.94
C LEU A 98 -10.69 11.45 0.31
N TYR A 99 -10.33 11.43 -0.97
CA TYR A 99 -9.89 10.22 -1.65
C TYR A 99 -8.69 10.46 -2.56
N MET A 100 -7.87 9.41 -2.65
CA MET A 100 -6.63 9.26 -3.41
C MET A 100 -5.37 9.81 -2.74
N ASN A 101 -4.26 9.28 -3.21
CA ASN A 101 -2.89 9.68 -2.95
C ASN A 101 -2.28 10.18 -4.29
N MET A 102 -1.21 10.98 -4.23
CA MET A 102 -0.37 11.27 -5.39
C MET A 102 0.01 9.99 -6.14
N CYS A 103 0.42 8.95 -5.40
CA CYS A 103 0.86 7.67 -5.95
C CYS A 103 -0.24 6.91 -6.71
N THR A 104 -1.53 7.11 -6.37
CA THR A 104 -2.66 6.43 -7.04
C THR A 104 -2.69 6.73 -8.55
N PHE A 105 -2.28 7.94 -8.93
CA PHE A 105 -2.23 8.38 -10.32
C PHE A 105 -1.15 7.66 -11.15
N SER A 106 -0.18 7.03 -10.51
CA SER A 106 0.85 6.20 -11.14
C SER A 106 0.52 4.71 -11.02
N TYR A 107 0.25 4.22 -9.81
CA TYR A 107 0.09 2.78 -9.57
C TYR A 107 -1.27 2.20 -9.97
N SER A 108 -2.26 3.04 -10.24
CA SER A 108 -3.61 2.58 -10.60
C SER A 108 -4.17 3.31 -11.82
N CYS A 109 -4.17 4.64 -11.82
CA CYS A 109 -4.98 5.40 -12.77
C CYS A 109 -4.24 5.82 -14.06
N VAL A 110 -2.93 5.60 -14.16
CA VAL A 110 -2.11 6.18 -15.24
C VAL A 110 -2.66 5.84 -16.63
N TRP A 111 -3.13 4.61 -16.87
CA TRP A 111 -3.61 4.17 -18.18
C TRP A 111 -5.12 4.23 -18.37
N TRP A 112 -5.86 4.84 -17.43
CA TRP A 112 -7.31 4.88 -17.50
C TRP A 112 -7.82 5.80 -18.61
N ASP A 113 -8.83 5.32 -19.31
CA ASP A 113 -9.66 6.13 -20.19
C ASP A 113 -10.79 6.82 -19.42
N TRP A 114 -11.64 7.52 -20.15
CA TRP A 114 -12.81 8.17 -19.55
C TRP A 114 -13.78 7.17 -18.91
N ASP A 115 -14.03 6.03 -19.54
CA ASP A 115 -15.07 5.10 -19.07
C ASP A 115 -14.67 4.51 -17.72
N ARG A 116 -13.37 4.19 -17.53
CA ARG A 116 -12.85 3.77 -16.22
C ARG A 116 -12.90 4.90 -15.20
N TRP A 117 -12.58 6.14 -15.57
CA TRP A 117 -12.69 7.30 -14.67
C TRP A 117 -14.14 7.61 -14.27
N GLN A 118 -15.10 7.50 -15.19
CA GLN A 118 -16.52 7.71 -14.89
C GLN A 118 -17.00 6.68 -13.87
N ARG A 119 -16.59 5.41 -14.01
CA ARG A 119 -16.90 4.38 -13.02
C ARG A 119 -16.28 4.68 -11.65
N GLU A 120 -15.06 5.21 -11.60
CA GLU A 120 -14.44 5.61 -10.33
C GLU A 120 -15.18 6.79 -9.68
N LEU A 121 -15.60 7.79 -10.46
CA LEU A 121 -16.36 8.94 -9.96
C LEU A 121 -17.74 8.52 -9.43
N ASP A 122 -18.37 7.52 -10.06
CA ASP A 122 -19.59 6.92 -9.56
C ASP A 122 -19.34 6.15 -8.24
N TRP A 123 -18.24 5.38 -8.15
CA TRP A 123 -17.82 4.73 -6.91
C TRP A 123 -17.60 5.77 -5.80
N MET A 124 -16.83 6.83 -6.07
CA MET A 124 -16.58 7.94 -5.15
C MET A 124 -17.90 8.52 -4.61
N ALA A 125 -18.85 8.83 -5.50
CA ALA A 125 -20.13 9.42 -5.10
C ALA A 125 -20.99 8.47 -4.25
N LEU A 126 -21.09 7.19 -4.63
CA LEU A 126 -21.83 6.17 -3.87
C LEU A 126 -21.22 5.92 -2.47
N HIS A 127 -19.90 6.08 -2.35
CA HIS A 127 -19.16 5.98 -1.08
C HIS A 127 -19.08 7.32 -0.32
N GLY A 128 -19.72 8.36 -0.86
CA GLY A 128 -19.85 9.66 -0.21
C GLY A 128 -18.56 10.49 -0.19
N ILE A 129 -17.59 10.22 -1.07
CA ILE A 129 -16.40 11.04 -1.26
C ILE A 129 -16.80 12.38 -1.89
N ASN A 130 -16.35 13.50 -1.31
CA ASN A 130 -16.63 14.84 -1.84
C ASN A 130 -15.38 15.70 -2.07
N MET A 131 -14.18 15.22 -1.74
CA MET A 131 -12.94 15.97 -1.89
C MET A 131 -11.80 15.10 -2.48
N PRO A 132 -11.94 14.58 -3.71
CA PRO A 132 -10.89 13.77 -4.33
C PRO A 132 -9.70 14.62 -4.82
N LEU A 133 -8.51 14.02 -4.92
CA LEU A 133 -7.42 14.60 -5.71
C LEU A 133 -7.75 14.56 -7.20
N ALA A 134 -7.32 15.57 -7.96
CA ALA A 134 -7.52 15.67 -9.41
C ALA A 134 -6.26 16.26 -10.08
N LEU A 135 -5.28 15.38 -10.34
CA LEU A 135 -3.91 15.79 -10.65
C LEU A 135 -3.45 15.49 -12.08
N ILE A 136 -4.28 14.82 -12.89
CA ILE A 136 -3.90 14.51 -14.27
C ILE A 136 -3.93 15.78 -15.14
N GLY A 137 -3.17 15.77 -16.24
CA GLY A 137 -3.13 16.87 -17.21
C GLY A 137 -2.35 18.11 -16.75
N GLN A 138 -1.76 18.12 -15.55
CA GLN A 138 -1.02 19.27 -15.05
C GLN A 138 0.26 19.58 -15.85
N GLU A 139 0.83 18.58 -16.52
CA GLU A 139 1.99 18.78 -17.41
C GLU A 139 1.66 19.74 -18.57
N TYR A 140 0.41 19.76 -19.03
CA TYR A 140 -0.06 20.73 -20.05
C TYR A 140 -0.02 22.16 -19.51
N ILE A 141 -0.43 22.36 -18.26
CA ILE A 141 -0.36 23.68 -17.60
C ILE A 141 1.09 24.08 -17.39
N TRP A 142 1.94 23.16 -16.93
CA TRP A 142 3.37 23.42 -16.78
C TRP A 142 4.05 23.78 -18.11
N GLN A 143 3.71 23.11 -19.22
CA GLN A 143 4.22 23.51 -20.53
C GLN A 143 3.86 24.96 -20.87
N LYS A 144 2.61 25.40 -20.63
CA LYS A 144 2.21 26.79 -20.88
C LYS A 144 2.99 27.78 -20.02
N VAL A 145 3.08 27.50 -18.72
CA VAL A 145 3.82 28.32 -17.75
C VAL A 145 5.29 28.45 -18.16
N TRP A 146 5.96 27.34 -18.48
CA TRP A 146 7.37 27.35 -18.86
C TRP A 146 7.63 28.03 -20.21
N ASN A 147 6.74 27.84 -21.19
CA ASN A 147 6.82 28.53 -22.48
C ASN A 147 6.69 30.05 -22.32
N GLU A 148 5.80 30.54 -21.44
CA GLU A 148 5.69 31.97 -21.13
C GLU A 148 6.96 32.53 -20.46
N LEU A 149 7.70 31.68 -19.75
CA LEU A 149 9.00 32.01 -19.16
C LEU A 149 10.19 31.77 -20.11
N GLY A 150 9.92 31.51 -21.40
CA GLY A 150 10.95 31.38 -22.44
C GLY A 150 11.62 30.01 -22.53
N ILE A 151 11.10 29.00 -21.83
CA ILE A 151 11.59 27.61 -21.90
C ILE A 151 10.75 26.86 -22.94
N SER A 152 11.38 26.44 -24.03
CA SER A 152 10.72 25.67 -25.09
C SER A 152 10.35 24.25 -24.67
N ASN A 153 9.36 23.65 -25.35
CA ASN A 153 8.99 22.25 -25.13
C ASN A 153 10.18 21.27 -25.25
N HIS A 154 11.11 21.50 -26.19
CA HIS A 154 12.32 20.67 -26.32
C HIS A 154 13.20 20.72 -25.07
N GLN A 155 13.29 21.87 -24.41
CA GLN A 155 14.04 22.04 -23.17
C GLN A 155 13.35 21.40 -21.95
N LEU A 156 12.11 20.92 -22.10
CA LEU A 156 11.37 20.17 -21.08
C LEU A 156 11.49 18.65 -21.25
N ASN A 157 12.15 18.15 -22.30
CA ASN A 157 12.28 16.71 -22.56
C ASN A 157 12.94 15.95 -21.40
N ASP A 158 13.91 16.57 -20.72
CA ASP A 158 14.61 15.97 -19.56
C ASP A 158 13.97 16.38 -18.22
N PHE A 159 12.86 17.13 -18.24
CA PHE A 159 12.14 17.56 -17.04
C PHE A 159 11.03 16.57 -16.68
N PHE A 160 10.05 16.39 -17.57
CA PHE A 160 8.95 15.46 -17.33
C PHE A 160 9.44 14.01 -17.40
N THR A 161 9.01 13.20 -16.45
CA THR A 161 9.25 11.76 -16.46
C THR A 161 8.35 11.08 -17.48
N GLY A 162 8.53 9.77 -17.65
CA GLY A 162 7.54 8.94 -18.31
C GLY A 162 6.20 8.93 -17.56
N PRO A 163 5.08 8.62 -18.24
CA PRO A 163 3.74 8.65 -17.67
C PRO A 163 3.58 7.93 -16.34
N ALA A 164 4.18 6.74 -16.23
CA ALA A 164 4.10 5.87 -15.07
C ALA A 164 4.74 6.47 -13.81
N TYR A 165 5.61 7.48 -13.96
CA TYR A 165 6.41 8.05 -12.87
C TYR A 165 6.00 9.47 -12.47
N LEU A 166 4.92 10.00 -13.06
CA LEU A 166 4.52 11.39 -12.85
C LEU A 166 4.17 11.71 -11.40
N ALA A 167 3.72 10.74 -10.58
CA ALA A 167 3.50 10.97 -9.15
C ALA A 167 4.76 11.54 -8.46
N TRP A 168 5.90 10.88 -8.63
CA TRP A 168 7.18 11.28 -8.03
C TRP A 168 7.81 12.49 -8.72
N HIS A 169 7.50 12.72 -10.01
CA HIS A 169 7.83 13.98 -10.66
C HIS A 169 7.15 15.17 -9.98
N ARG A 170 5.83 15.07 -9.78
CA ARG A 170 5.00 16.12 -9.18
C ARG A 170 5.34 16.39 -7.71
N CYS A 171 5.80 15.36 -6.99
CA CYS A 171 6.33 15.48 -5.63
C CYS A 171 7.77 16.03 -5.56
N GLY A 172 8.42 16.24 -6.70
CA GLY A 172 9.79 16.75 -6.77
C GLY A 172 10.86 15.74 -6.37
N ASN A 173 10.58 14.45 -6.46
CA ASN A 173 11.54 13.38 -6.18
C ASN A 173 12.46 13.09 -7.37
N LEU A 174 11.92 13.10 -8.59
CA LEU A 174 12.68 12.72 -9.79
C LEU A 174 12.22 13.46 -11.05
N ASN A 175 13.16 13.74 -11.95
CA ASN A 175 12.92 14.35 -13.27
C ASN A 175 13.40 13.42 -14.39
N GLY A 176 12.79 13.51 -15.57
CA GLY A 176 13.28 12.92 -16.83
C GLY A 176 13.30 11.38 -16.93
N PHE A 177 13.25 10.64 -15.82
CA PHE A 177 13.32 9.17 -15.85
C PHE A 177 12.18 8.56 -16.65
N ALA A 178 12.50 7.57 -17.48
CA ALA A 178 11.58 6.93 -18.41
C ALA A 178 10.84 7.92 -19.36
N GLY A 179 11.31 9.16 -19.49
CA GLY A 179 10.83 10.16 -20.45
C GLY A 179 11.49 10.00 -21.83
N PRO A 180 11.34 11.00 -22.74
CA PRO A 180 10.54 12.22 -22.56
C PRO A 180 9.04 11.93 -22.64
N LEU A 181 8.22 12.82 -22.05
CA LEU A 181 6.77 12.70 -22.10
C LEU A 181 6.23 13.11 -23.48
N PRO A 182 5.55 12.21 -24.24
CA PRO A 182 5.06 12.54 -25.58
C PRO A 182 4.01 13.67 -25.57
N GLN A 183 4.01 14.56 -26.56
CA GLN A 183 3.02 15.65 -26.63
C GLN A 183 1.58 15.13 -26.70
N ASN A 184 1.35 14.03 -27.43
CA ASN A 184 0.04 13.38 -27.51
C ASN A 184 -0.48 12.96 -26.11
N TRP A 185 0.40 12.49 -25.22
CA TRP A 185 0.04 12.22 -23.83
C TRP A 185 -0.47 13.48 -23.13
N ILE A 186 0.30 14.56 -23.22
CA ILE A 186 0.03 15.82 -22.53
C ILE A 186 -1.32 16.40 -22.97
N ASP A 187 -1.58 16.40 -24.28
CA ASP A 187 -2.84 16.88 -24.85
C ASP A 187 -4.03 15.96 -24.48
N ASN A 188 -3.84 14.64 -24.48
CA ASN A 188 -4.88 13.68 -24.08
C ASN A 188 -5.24 13.80 -22.60
N GLN A 189 -4.25 13.91 -21.73
CA GLN A 189 -4.48 14.06 -20.29
C GLN A 189 -5.16 15.39 -19.96
N CYS A 190 -4.86 16.47 -20.69
CA CYS A 190 -5.61 17.73 -20.59
C CYS A 190 -7.10 17.52 -20.94
N ARG A 191 -7.40 16.87 -22.06
CA ARG A 191 -8.79 16.55 -22.46
C ARG A 191 -9.50 15.67 -21.43
N LEU A 192 -8.82 14.66 -20.90
CA LEU A 192 -9.37 13.77 -19.89
C LEU A 192 -9.68 14.52 -18.58
N GLN A 193 -8.75 15.36 -18.12
CA GLN A 193 -8.92 16.16 -16.90
C GLN A 193 -10.12 17.11 -16.99
N THR A 194 -10.33 17.74 -18.16
CA THR A 194 -11.52 18.60 -18.38
C THR A 194 -12.81 17.83 -18.14
N ARG A 195 -12.91 16.59 -18.63
CA ARG A 195 -14.11 15.74 -18.42
C ARG A 195 -14.25 15.31 -16.96
N ILE A 196 -13.15 14.95 -16.31
CA ILE A 196 -13.14 14.56 -14.89
C ILE A 196 -13.62 15.72 -14.01
N LEU A 197 -13.05 16.91 -14.17
CA LEU A 197 -13.41 18.08 -13.37
C LEU A 197 -14.84 18.54 -13.65
N GLN A 198 -15.31 18.45 -14.89
CA GLN A 198 -16.71 18.70 -15.21
C GLN A 198 -17.62 17.75 -14.41
N ARG A 199 -17.33 16.45 -14.45
CA ARG A 199 -18.14 15.45 -13.75
C ARG A 199 -18.06 15.58 -12.22
N MET A 200 -16.90 15.93 -11.69
CA MET A 200 -16.74 16.25 -10.26
C MET A 200 -17.66 17.42 -9.86
N ARG A 201 -17.73 18.50 -10.66
CA ARG A 201 -18.64 19.63 -10.41
C ARG A 201 -20.11 19.22 -10.49
N GLU A 202 -20.49 18.39 -11.46
CA GLU A 202 -21.87 17.87 -11.59
C GLU A 202 -22.32 17.04 -10.38
N LEU A 203 -21.36 16.41 -9.69
CA LEU A 203 -21.55 15.63 -8.48
C LEU A 203 -21.36 16.45 -7.20
N ASP A 204 -21.12 17.76 -7.27
CA ASP A 204 -20.80 18.64 -6.14
C ASP A 204 -19.49 18.28 -5.39
N MET A 205 -18.56 17.59 -6.05
CA MET A 205 -17.23 17.33 -5.51
C MET A 205 -16.36 18.60 -5.53
N LYS A 206 -15.43 18.67 -4.58
CA LYS A 206 -14.47 19.74 -4.37
C LYS A 206 -13.06 19.22 -4.65
N PRO A 207 -12.62 19.21 -5.91
CA PRO A 207 -11.33 18.63 -6.26
C PRO A 207 -10.17 19.37 -5.61
N ILE A 208 -9.16 18.61 -5.19
CA ILE A 208 -7.84 19.14 -4.85
C ILE A 208 -6.98 19.07 -6.11
N VAL A 209 -6.60 20.24 -6.63
CA VAL A 209 -5.83 20.41 -7.87
C VAL A 209 -4.39 20.81 -7.55
N PRO A 210 -3.40 20.64 -8.45
CA PRO A 210 -2.00 20.95 -8.12
C PRO A 210 -1.74 22.45 -7.92
N ALA A 211 -0.62 22.77 -7.28
CA ALA A 211 0.00 24.09 -7.22
C ALA A 211 1.53 23.99 -7.23
N PHE A 212 2.20 25.13 -7.42
CA PHE A 212 3.66 25.20 -7.43
C PHE A 212 4.24 24.96 -6.03
N SER A 213 5.14 23.98 -5.91
CA SER A 213 5.86 23.66 -4.66
C SER A 213 7.35 24.02 -4.69
N GLY A 214 7.83 24.71 -5.74
CA GLY A 214 9.20 25.22 -5.83
C GLY A 214 10.13 24.49 -6.81
N TYR A 215 9.72 23.35 -7.36
CA TYR A 215 10.57 22.56 -8.27
C TYR A 215 10.57 23.11 -9.70
N VAL A 216 11.75 23.34 -10.26
CA VAL A 216 11.94 23.97 -11.59
C VAL A 216 12.73 23.07 -12.55
N PRO A 217 12.56 23.20 -13.87
CA PRO A 217 13.35 22.47 -14.86
C PRO A 217 14.79 22.97 -14.91
N THR A 218 15.74 22.11 -15.33
CA THR A 218 17.15 22.51 -15.52
C THR A 218 17.33 23.67 -16.49
N ALA A 219 16.46 23.78 -17.50
CA ALA A 219 16.48 24.91 -18.42
C ALA A 219 16.22 26.26 -17.74
N PHE A 220 15.49 26.27 -16.62
CA PHE A 220 15.23 27.48 -15.83
C PHE A 220 16.54 28.11 -15.34
N THR A 221 17.49 27.32 -14.84
CA THR A 221 18.77 27.85 -14.34
C THR A 221 19.67 28.41 -15.44
N ASN A 222 19.45 28.00 -16.69
CA ASN A 222 20.20 28.50 -17.83
C ASN A 222 19.69 29.87 -18.31
N ILE A 223 18.39 30.13 -18.14
CA ILE A 223 17.76 31.40 -18.54
C ILE A 223 17.79 32.41 -17.39
N TYR A 224 17.48 31.96 -16.18
CA TYR A 224 17.40 32.78 -14.97
C TYR A 224 18.64 32.55 -14.09
N THR A 225 19.82 32.90 -14.61
CA THR A 225 21.12 32.61 -13.99
C THR A 225 21.38 33.33 -12.67
N SER A 226 20.64 34.41 -12.37
CA SER A 226 20.70 35.12 -11.09
C SER A 226 19.88 34.45 -9.99
N GLU A 227 18.98 33.52 -10.34
CA GLU A 227 18.11 32.86 -9.37
C GLU A 227 18.86 31.81 -8.56
N ARG A 228 18.56 31.77 -7.26
CA ARG A 228 19.18 30.79 -6.37
C ARG A 228 18.42 29.47 -6.45
N VAL A 229 19.03 28.50 -7.11
CA VAL A 229 18.47 27.15 -7.27
C VAL A 229 19.42 26.12 -6.65
N THR A 230 18.87 25.13 -5.95
CA THR A 230 19.62 24.03 -5.35
C THR A 230 19.18 22.70 -5.93
N LYS A 231 20.07 21.71 -5.99
CA LYS A 231 19.69 20.33 -6.36
C LYS A 231 19.17 19.57 -5.14
N SER A 232 18.08 18.81 -5.31
CA SER A 232 17.55 17.87 -4.31
C SER A 232 18.56 16.78 -3.95
N GLU A 233 18.30 15.96 -2.94
CA GLU A 233 19.08 14.74 -2.73
C GLU A 233 18.82 13.70 -3.81
N GLN A 234 19.65 12.65 -3.86
CA GLN A 234 19.36 11.47 -4.67
C GLN A 234 18.25 10.67 -4.00
N TRP A 235 17.03 10.81 -4.49
CA TRP A 235 15.90 10.00 -4.04
C TRP A 235 16.03 8.56 -4.58
N ALA A 236 15.78 7.56 -3.73
CA ALA A 236 15.86 6.13 -4.05
C ALA A 236 17.15 5.67 -4.78
N GLN A 237 18.26 6.37 -4.60
CA GLN A 237 19.54 6.16 -5.28
C GLN A 237 19.44 6.21 -6.82
N PHE A 238 18.60 7.09 -7.36
CA PHE A 238 18.65 7.45 -8.77
C PHE A 238 19.94 8.20 -9.13
N ASP A 239 20.37 8.02 -10.39
CA ASP A 239 21.54 8.72 -10.93
C ASP A 239 21.38 10.25 -10.87
N ASP A 240 22.50 10.98 -10.78
CA ASP A 240 22.51 12.44 -10.57
C ASP A 240 21.70 13.22 -11.61
N GLN A 241 21.62 12.71 -12.84
CA GLN A 241 20.87 13.31 -13.94
C GLN A 241 19.36 13.43 -13.67
N TYR A 242 18.81 12.59 -12.80
CA TYR A 242 17.38 12.58 -12.49
C TYR A 242 17.01 13.43 -11.27
N ARG A 243 17.98 14.09 -10.62
CA ARG A 243 17.73 14.95 -9.46
C ARG A 243 16.92 16.17 -9.84
N THR A 244 16.03 16.58 -8.93
CA THR A 244 15.21 17.76 -9.14
C THR A 244 15.94 19.03 -8.70
N GLN A 245 15.49 20.16 -9.23
CA GLN A 245 16.02 21.47 -8.86
C GLN A 245 14.96 22.25 -8.09
N LEU A 246 15.35 22.81 -6.95
CA LEU A 246 14.48 23.54 -6.03
C LEU A 246 14.85 25.02 -6.02
N LEU A 247 13.90 25.86 -6.40
CA LEU A 247 14.01 27.30 -6.35
C LEU A 247 13.98 27.79 -4.89
N SER A 248 14.91 28.68 -4.56
CA SER A 248 14.97 29.34 -3.26
C SER A 248 13.68 30.12 -2.99
N PRO A 249 13.15 30.08 -1.75
CA PRO A 249 11.95 30.82 -1.39
C PRO A 249 12.20 32.33 -1.42
N GLN A 250 13.45 32.78 -1.29
CA GLN A 250 13.80 34.21 -1.40
C GLN A 250 13.72 34.75 -2.84
N SER A 251 13.47 33.89 -3.84
CA SER A 251 13.33 34.28 -5.23
C SER A 251 11.99 34.97 -5.51
N ALA A 252 12.03 36.13 -6.17
CA ALA A 252 10.83 36.77 -6.71
C ALA A 252 10.12 35.92 -7.78
N MET A 253 10.85 35.01 -8.45
CA MET A 253 10.27 34.08 -9.41
C MET A 253 9.35 33.05 -8.77
N PHE A 254 9.52 32.73 -7.48
CA PHE A 254 8.64 31.78 -6.80
C PHE A 254 7.17 32.26 -6.83
N GLY A 255 6.94 33.51 -6.41
CA GLY A 255 5.62 34.12 -6.43
C GLY A 255 5.06 34.24 -7.84
N LYS A 256 5.89 34.66 -8.80
CA LYS A 256 5.50 34.80 -10.22
C LYS A 256 5.07 33.46 -10.84
N ILE A 257 5.86 32.40 -10.65
CA ILE A 257 5.55 31.07 -11.18
C ILE A 257 4.28 30.52 -10.54
N SER A 258 4.13 30.68 -9.22
CA SER A 258 2.95 30.22 -8.49
C SER A 258 1.68 30.90 -9.00
N GLU A 259 1.66 32.24 -9.06
CA GLU A 259 0.52 33.01 -9.58
C GLU A 259 0.17 32.62 -11.02
N LEU A 260 1.20 32.50 -11.89
CA LEU A 260 1.02 32.14 -13.28
C LEU A 260 0.40 30.74 -13.44
N PHE A 261 0.89 29.76 -12.68
CA PHE A 261 0.35 28.40 -12.72
C PHE A 261 -1.13 28.36 -12.31
N ILE A 262 -1.50 29.02 -11.21
CA ILE A 262 -2.89 29.04 -10.73
C ILE A 262 -3.83 29.71 -11.74
N LYS A 263 -3.38 30.80 -12.38
CA LYS A 263 -4.14 31.48 -13.43
C LYS A 263 -4.31 30.60 -14.66
N GLU A 264 -3.23 30.00 -15.16
CA GLU A 264 -3.30 29.12 -16.34
C GLU A 264 -4.13 27.87 -16.07
N TYR A 265 -4.02 27.27 -14.88
CA TYR A 265 -4.89 26.16 -14.49
C TYR A 265 -6.36 26.59 -14.54
N SER A 266 -6.70 27.74 -13.95
CA SER A 266 -8.07 28.26 -13.92
C SER A 266 -8.58 28.64 -15.32
N ASN A 267 -7.71 29.12 -16.20
CA ASN A 267 -8.04 29.45 -17.59
C ASN A 267 -8.41 28.19 -18.39
N VAL A 268 -7.72 27.08 -18.17
CA VAL A 268 -7.93 25.84 -18.92
C VAL A 268 -9.06 24.98 -18.32
N PHE A 269 -9.09 24.83 -17.00
CA PHE A 269 -9.97 23.88 -16.30
C PHE A 269 -11.10 24.54 -15.49
N GLY A 270 -11.16 25.87 -15.47
CA GLY A 270 -12.04 26.65 -14.62
C GLY A 270 -11.54 26.77 -13.19
N GLN A 271 -12.06 27.74 -12.45
CA GLN A 271 -11.68 27.99 -11.06
C GLN A 271 -11.88 26.76 -10.17
N CYS A 272 -10.92 26.53 -9.28
CA CYS A 272 -10.91 25.50 -8.24
C CYS A 272 -10.57 26.16 -6.90
N LYS A 273 -10.83 25.50 -5.77
CA LYS A 273 -10.63 26.11 -4.44
C LYS A 273 -9.44 25.54 -3.66
N TYR A 274 -9.10 24.26 -3.86
CA TYR A 274 -8.13 23.56 -3.03
C TYR A 274 -6.92 23.17 -3.86
N TYR A 275 -5.74 23.57 -3.41
CA TYR A 275 -4.51 23.53 -4.18
C TYR A 275 -3.43 22.74 -3.43
N LEU A 276 -3.01 21.60 -3.98
CA LEU A 276 -2.00 20.73 -3.42
C LEU A 276 -0.60 21.23 -3.76
N ALA A 277 0.19 21.54 -2.73
CA ALA A 277 1.60 21.82 -2.86
C ALA A 277 2.35 21.14 -1.71
N ASP A 278 3.14 20.12 -2.06
CA ASP A 278 3.97 19.38 -1.12
C ASP A 278 5.42 19.82 -1.23
N ILE A 279 5.99 20.20 -0.09
CA ILE A 279 7.42 20.52 0.02
C ILE A 279 8.17 19.36 0.65
N PHE A 280 9.36 19.09 0.13
CA PHE A 280 10.29 18.12 0.68
C PHE A 280 9.69 16.71 0.86
N HIS A 281 8.78 16.30 -0.03
CA HIS A 281 8.21 14.95 -0.03
C HIS A 281 9.35 13.93 -0.17
N GLU A 282 9.58 13.12 0.87
CA GLU A 282 10.72 12.18 0.97
C GLU A 282 12.09 12.77 0.60
N ASN A 283 12.23 14.08 0.80
CA ASN A 283 13.44 14.83 0.53
C ASN A 283 13.88 15.53 1.82
N HIS A 284 15.19 15.69 2.00
CA HIS A 284 15.72 16.49 3.08
C HIS A 284 15.92 17.94 2.62
N PRO A 285 15.42 18.92 3.37
CA PRO A 285 15.77 20.31 3.09
C PRO A 285 17.25 20.55 3.38
N ARG A 286 18.05 20.75 2.32
CA ARG A 286 19.48 21.11 2.44
C ARG A 286 19.69 22.61 2.51
N ASN A 287 20.83 23.02 3.05
CA ASN A 287 21.30 24.42 3.07
C ASN A 287 20.33 25.40 3.72
N LEU A 288 19.51 24.92 4.68
CA LEU A 288 18.84 25.81 5.61
C LEU A 288 19.88 26.08 6.71
N ASN A 289 20.56 27.22 6.59
CA ASN A 289 21.65 27.70 7.46
C ASN A 289 21.21 27.80 8.95
N THR A 290 21.96 28.52 9.79
CA THR A 290 21.64 28.80 11.22
C THR A 290 20.29 29.49 11.50
N ASN A 291 19.39 29.61 10.51
CA ASN A 291 18.04 30.17 10.63
C ASN A 291 16.95 29.30 9.95
N ILE A 292 16.97 28.00 10.27
CA ILE A 292 16.05 26.99 9.75
C ILE A 292 14.57 27.39 9.90
N LEU A 293 14.18 27.83 11.09
CA LEU A 293 12.79 28.15 11.42
C LEU A 293 12.25 29.28 10.56
N ASN A 294 13.03 30.36 10.36
CA ASN A 294 12.62 31.46 9.52
C ASN A 294 12.44 31.05 8.05
N HIS A 295 13.34 30.21 7.52
CA HIS A 295 13.19 29.74 6.14
C HIS A 295 11.95 28.85 5.97
N LEU A 296 11.63 27.98 6.94
CA LEU A 296 10.41 27.18 6.89
C LEU A 296 9.16 28.07 6.94
N ALA A 297 9.16 29.09 7.80
CA ALA A 297 8.08 30.07 7.87
C ALA A 297 7.89 30.86 6.56
N GLU A 298 9.00 31.25 5.91
CA GLU A 298 8.99 31.89 4.60
C GLU A 298 8.44 30.96 3.51
N TYR A 299 8.84 29.69 3.50
CA TYR A 299 8.30 28.70 2.55
C TYR A 299 6.79 28.57 2.68
N GLY A 300 6.27 28.37 3.90
CA GLY A 300 4.83 28.30 4.13
C GLY A 300 4.11 29.57 3.69
N GLU A 301 4.71 30.73 4.01
CA GLU A 301 4.19 32.05 3.62
C GLU A 301 4.06 32.21 2.10
N LEU A 302 5.07 31.79 1.34
CA LEU A 302 5.12 31.96 -0.11
C LEU A 302 4.17 31.03 -0.85
N ILE A 303 3.99 29.79 -0.37
CA ILE A 303 3.06 28.84 -0.98
C ILE A 303 1.64 29.38 -0.87
N PHE A 304 1.22 29.76 0.34
CA PHE A 304 -0.14 30.28 0.51
C PHE A 304 -0.33 31.61 -0.25
N LYS A 305 0.63 32.55 -0.17
CA LYS A 305 0.52 33.83 -0.89
C LYS A 305 0.51 33.65 -2.41
N GLY A 306 1.31 32.73 -2.94
CA GLY A 306 1.33 32.40 -4.36
C GLY A 306 -0.02 31.85 -4.85
N ILE A 307 -0.61 30.94 -4.07
CA ILE A 307 -1.98 30.45 -4.33
C ILE A 307 -2.98 31.62 -4.30
N LYS A 308 -2.94 32.47 -3.28
CA LYS A 308 -3.83 33.64 -3.12
C LYS A 308 -3.69 34.66 -4.24
N ALA A 309 -2.47 34.86 -4.76
CA ALA A 309 -2.21 35.79 -5.86
C ALA A 309 -2.90 35.35 -7.17
N GLY A 310 -2.91 34.04 -7.45
CA GLY A 310 -3.63 33.51 -8.60
C GLY A 310 -5.13 33.30 -8.35
N ASN A 311 -5.52 33.03 -7.11
CA ASN A 311 -6.90 32.83 -6.69
C ASN A 311 -7.11 33.28 -5.21
N PRO A 312 -7.78 34.42 -4.97
CA PRO A 312 -8.01 34.93 -3.61
C PRO A 312 -8.77 33.98 -2.67
N ASP A 313 -9.60 33.08 -3.21
CA ASP A 313 -10.36 32.08 -2.45
C ASP A 313 -9.61 30.75 -2.29
N GLY A 314 -8.42 30.63 -2.89
CA GLY A 314 -7.61 29.43 -2.88
C GLY A 314 -7.15 29.05 -1.47
N ILE A 315 -7.16 27.75 -1.19
CA ILE A 315 -6.72 27.14 0.07
C ILE A 315 -5.58 26.18 -0.24
N TRP A 316 -4.50 26.29 0.52
CA TRP A 316 -3.38 25.37 0.44
C TRP A 316 -3.75 24.02 1.06
N VAL A 317 -3.49 22.94 0.34
CA VAL A 317 -3.56 21.58 0.87
C VAL A 317 -2.15 20.98 0.81
N MET A 318 -1.77 20.25 1.85
CA MET A 318 -0.50 19.50 1.86
C MET A 318 -0.65 18.12 2.48
N GLN A 319 0.13 17.16 2.00
CA GLN A 319 0.28 15.84 2.59
C GLN A 319 1.24 15.88 3.78
N GLY A 320 0.80 15.36 4.93
CA GLY A 320 1.61 15.26 6.14
C GLY A 320 2.67 14.16 6.11
N TRP A 321 2.85 13.43 5.00
CA TRP A 321 3.80 12.30 4.90
C TRP A 321 5.22 12.69 5.28
N SER A 322 5.69 13.86 4.84
CA SER A 322 7.03 14.36 5.16
C SER A 322 7.28 14.41 6.67
N PHE A 323 6.26 14.74 7.47
CA PHE A 323 6.37 14.84 8.92
C PHE A 323 6.58 13.49 9.61
N TYR A 324 6.13 12.40 8.97
CA TYR A 324 6.39 11.04 9.39
C TYR A 324 7.74 10.55 8.86
N PHE A 325 7.91 10.57 7.53
CA PHE A 325 9.07 9.98 6.85
C PHE A 325 10.40 10.55 7.37
N ASN A 326 10.45 11.87 7.54
CA ASN A 326 11.63 12.58 8.03
C ASN A 326 11.42 13.14 9.44
N GLY A 327 10.82 12.35 10.34
CA GLY A 327 10.37 12.79 11.67
C GLY A 327 11.44 13.35 12.61
N CYS A 328 12.73 13.03 12.39
CA CYS A 328 13.86 13.64 13.11
C CYS A 328 14.04 15.11 12.76
N PHE A 329 13.89 15.45 11.47
CA PHE A 329 13.93 16.83 11.01
C PHE A 329 12.58 17.53 11.29
N TRP A 330 11.46 16.88 10.96
CA TRP A 330 10.11 17.43 11.20
C TRP A 330 9.65 17.19 12.65
N ASN A 331 10.34 17.88 13.56
CA ASN A 331 9.97 18.02 14.96
C ASN A 331 8.90 19.11 15.16
N ASN A 332 8.46 19.31 16.41
CA ASN A 332 7.44 20.32 16.73
C ASN A 332 7.83 21.73 16.26
N GLU A 333 9.06 22.17 16.53
CA GLU A 333 9.55 23.50 16.17
C GLU A 333 9.52 23.73 14.66
N ASN A 334 10.00 22.78 13.87
CA ASN A 334 10.08 22.91 12.41
C ASN A 334 8.70 22.86 11.75
N VAL A 335 7.80 21.99 12.20
CA VAL A 335 6.42 21.95 11.68
C VAL A 335 5.64 23.21 12.09
N HIS A 336 5.80 23.68 13.33
CA HIS A 336 5.20 24.94 13.77
C HIS A 336 5.73 26.13 12.97
N ALA A 337 7.04 26.19 12.74
CA ALA A 337 7.66 27.25 11.95
C ALA A 337 7.08 27.31 10.54
N LEU A 338 6.94 26.17 9.85
CA LEU A 338 6.33 26.08 8.52
C LEU A 338 4.96 26.77 8.45
N PHE A 339 4.15 26.62 9.49
CA PHE A 339 2.78 27.13 9.54
C PHE A 339 2.63 28.50 10.22
N SER A 340 3.69 29.01 10.86
CA SER A 340 3.63 30.19 11.73
C SER A 340 3.21 31.49 11.04
N ARG A 341 3.36 31.58 9.71
CA ARG A 341 2.97 32.75 8.90
C ARG A 341 1.77 32.50 7.99
N VAL A 342 1.09 31.37 8.16
CA VAL A 342 -0.06 30.97 7.32
C VAL A 342 -1.34 31.10 8.16
N PRO A 343 -2.40 31.78 7.69
CA PRO A 343 -3.68 31.81 8.40
C PRO A 343 -4.27 30.41 8.60
N ASP A 344 -4.95 30.18 9.74
CA ASP A 344 -5.48 28.86 10.11
C ASP A 344 -6.46 28.28 9.08
N ASP A 345 -7.29 29.16 8.50
CA ASP A 345 -8.33 28.79 7.53
C ASP A 345 -7.81 28.60 6.10
N ASP A 346 -6.55 28.97 5.82
CA ASP A 346 -5.95 28.98 4.48
C ASP A 346 -5.04 27.77 4.20
N VAL A 347 -4.93 26.84 5.15
CA VAL A 347 -4.22 25.56 4.97
C VAL A 347 -5.01 24.38 5.53
N ILE A 348 -4.98 23.25 4.81
CA ILE A 348 -5.50 21.96 5.25
C ILE A 348 -4.38 20.92 5.17
N VAL A 349 -4.05 20.31 6.30
CA VAL A 349 -3.07 19.21 6.37
C VAL A 349 -3.78 17.86 6.23
N ILE A 350 -3.37 17.06 5.26
CA ILE A 350 -3.80 15.66 5.16
C ILE A 350 -2.90 14.85 6.10
N ASP A 351 -3.40 14.49 7.28
CA ASP A 351 -2.68 13.60 8.20
C ASP A 351 -2.78 12.17 7.65
N LEU A 352 -1.75 11.76 6.91
CA LEU A 352 -1.92 10.80 5.82
C LEU A 352 -2.09 9.34 6.25
N CYS A 353 -1.40 8.90 7.31
CA CYS A 353 -1.22 7.48 7.64
C CYS A 353 -1.54 7.18 9.12
N ASN A 354 -2.76 7.49 9.56
CA ASN A 354 -3.15 7.41 10.96
C ASN A 354 -3.18 5.98 11.56
N GLU A 355 -3.09 4.96 10.72
CA GLU A 355 -2.88 3.56 11.13
C GLU A 355 -1.46 3.28 11.64
N LYS A 356 -0.48 4.17 11.35
CA LYS A 356 0.91 4.03 11.81
C LYS A 356 1.41 5.26 12.56
N PHE A 357 0.98 6.44 12.15
CA PHE A 357 1.48 7.70 12.68
C PHE A 357 0.35 8.72 12.79
N GLN A 358 0.12 9.19 14.02
CA GLN A 358 -0.94 10.15 14.33
C GLN A 358 -0.33 11.54 14.47
N GLY A 359 -0.14 12.22 13.33
CA GLY A 359 0.48 13.54 13.26
C GLY A 359 -0.27 14.57 14.09
N TRP A 360 -1.61 14.54 14.05
CA TRP A 360 -2.46 15.42 14.84
C TRP A 360 -2.19 15.34 16.36
N LYS A 361 -1.79 14.17 16.89
CA LYS A 361 -1.39 14.03 18.30
C LYS A 361 0.00 14.60 18.56
N LYS A 362 0.95 14.35 17.65
CA LYS A 362 2.33 14.81 17.79
C LYS A 362 2.42 16.34 17.77
N PHE A 363 1.61 16.98 16.91
CA PHE A 363 1.70 18.41 16.59
C PHE A 363 0.50 19.22 17.11
N ASP A 364 -0.15 18.78 18.20
CA ASP A 364 -1.24 19.51 18.88
C ASP A 364 -2.34 20.02 17.93
N GLY A 365 -2.94 19.11 17.16
CA GLY A 365 -3.95 19.45 16.16
C GLY A 365 -3.42 20.35 15.03
N PHE A 366 -2.11 20.26 14.74
CA PHE A 366 -1.40 21.12 13.80
C PHE A 366 -1.51 22.61 14.15
N TYR A 367 -1.46 22.95 15.44
CA TYR A 367 -1.38 24.34 15.91
C TYR A 367 -2.54 25.23 15.42
N GLY A 368 -3.75 24.67 15.43
CA GLY A 368 -4.98 25.36 14.99
C GLY A 368 -5.29 25.26 13.50
N LYS A 369 -4.39 24.70 12.68
CA LYS A 369 -4.67 24.48 11.25
C LYS A 369 -5.74 23.40 11.06
N LYS A 370 -6.50 23.50 9.96
CA LYS A 370 -7.43 22.43 9.57
C LYS A 370 -6.66 21.20 9.15
N TRP A 371 -7.20 20.02 9.43
CA TRP A 371 -6.61 18.76 9.03
C TRP A 371 -7.65 17.69 8.72
N ILE A 372 -7.25 16.72 7.90
CA ILE A 372 -8.05 15.57 7.49
C ILE A 372 -7.42 14.31 8.09
N TYR A 373 -8.22 13.54 8.82
CA TYR A 373 -7.82 12.27 9.43
C TYR A 373 -7.85 11.17 8.36
N SER A 374 -6.70 10.86 7.76
CA SER A 374 -6.59 9.96 6.61
C SER A 374 -5.83 8.67 6.91
N PHE A 375 -6.10 7.65 6.10
CA PHE A 375 -5.47 6.33 6.14
C PHE A 375 -4.87 5.98 4.79
N VAL A 376 -3.64 5.47 4.78
CA VAL A 376 -3.00 5.01 3.52
C VAL A 376 -3.49 3.61 3.20
N HIS A 377 -3.38 2.69 4.16
CA HIS A 377 -3.63 1.25 4.04
C HIS A 377 -2.72 0.54 3.02
N ASN A 378 -2.70 0.98 1.76
CA ASN A 378 -1.99 0.34 0.66
C ASN A 378 -0.77 1.14 0.21
N PHE A 379 0.37 0.44 0.09
CA PHE A 379 1.64 0.97 -0.43
C PHE A 379 1.98 0.21 -1.71
N GLY A 380 2.51 0.91 -2.71
CA GLY A 380 2.92 0.34 -3.99
C GLY A 380 1.80 -0.23 -4.86
N GLY A 381 0.55 -0.30 -4.39
CA GLY A 381 -0.55 -1.09 -4.98
C GLY A 381 -0.45 -2.59 -4.70
N ASN A 382 0.35 -3.01 -3.72
CA ASN A 382 0.54 -4.43 -3.44
C ASN A 382 -0.79 -5.09 -3.01
N ASP A 383 -0.96 -6.35 -3.36
CA ASP A 383 -2.24 -7.02 -3.30
C ASP A 383 -2.34 -8.37 -2.58
N PRO A 384 -1.31 -8.86 -1.85
CA PRO A 384 -1.60 -9.78 -0.76
C PRO A 384 -2.60 -9.18 0.23
N LEU A 385 -3.46 -10.05 0.78
CA LEU A 385 -4.45 -9.65 1.79
C LEU A 385 -3.77 -9.04 3.02
N ASN A 386 -4.23 -7.87 3.47
CA ASN A 386 -3.63 -7.08 4.55
C ASN A 386 -4.58 -5.98 5.05
N GLY A 387 -4.47 -5.61 6.32
CA GLY A 387 -5.18 -4.45 6.89
C GLY A 387 -5.43 -4.63 8.38
N ASP A 388 -6.02 -3.63 9.03
CA ASP A 388 -6.45 -3.73 10.43
C ASP A 388 -7.92 -3.31 10.55
N LEU A 389 -8.81 -4.30 10.39
CA LEU A 389 -10.26 -4.05 10.41
C LEU A 389 -10.72 -3.54 11.78
N ASN A 390 -10.06 -3.95 12.87
CA ASN A 390 -10.39 -3.45 14.21
C ASN A 390 -10.00 -1.98 14.35
N LEU A 391 -8.78 -1.61 13.95
CA LEU A 391 -8.33 -0.22 13.99
C LEU A 391 -9.23 0.68 13.14
N PHE A 392 -9.62 0.26 11.94
CA PHE A 392 -10.46 1.06 11.06
C PHE A 392 -11.90 1.21 11.58
N ALA A 393 -12.48 0.15 12.15
CA ALA A 393 -13.81 0.20 12.78
C ALA A 393 -13.84 1.10 14.03
N HIS A 394 -12.72 1.18 14.75
CA HIS A 394 -12.54 2.00 15.96
C HIS A 394 -11.81 3.32 15.69
N SER A 395 -11.60 3.69 14.42
CA SER A 395 -10.84 4.87 14.01
C SER A 395 -11.35 6.18 14.63
N ARG A 396 -12.64 6.25 14.98
CA ARG A 396 -13.26 7.42 15.60
C ARG A 396 -13.03 7.52 17.11
N GLU A 397 -12.66 6.43 17.78
CA GLU A 397 -12.47 6.40 19.24
C GLU A 397 -11.41 7.38 19.74
N PRO A 398 -10.21 7.50 19.13
CA PRO A 398 -9.21 8.48 19.56
C PRO A 398 -9.68 9.93 19.40
N ILE A 399 -10.44 10.22 18.35
CA ILE A 399 -10.99 11.55 18.06
C ILE A 399 -12.03 11.94 19.10
N LEU A 400 -12.97 11.04 19.39
CA LEU A 400 -14.00 11.21 20.42
C LEU A 400 -13.40 11.42 21.82
N LYS A 401 -12.36 10.64 22.18
CA LYS A 401 -11.71 10.76 23.49
C LYS A 401 -10.94 12.06 23.66
N ALA A 402 -10.37 12.58 22.57
CA ALA A 402 -9.61 13.83 22.61
C ALA A 402 -10.48 15.08 22.48
N ASP A 403 -11.79 14.93 22.22
CA ASP A 403 -12.74 16.02 21.96
C ASP A 403 -12.24 16.99 20.86
N VAL A 404 -11.62 16.41 19.83
CA VAL A 404 -11.19 17.13 18.63
C VAL A 404 -12.09 16.77 17.46
N ASN A 405 -12.26 17.69 16.52
CA ASN A 405 -13.01 17.40 15.30
C ASN A 405 -12.18 17.75 14.05
N PRO A 406 -11.61 16.76 13.33
CA PRO A 406 -10.92 17.04 12.09
C PRO A 406 -11.90 17.61 11.04
N ALA A 407 -11.39 18.42 10.13
CA ALA A 407 -12.19 18.97 9.04
C ALA A 407 -12.69 17.88 8.07
N GLY A 408 -12.04 16.72 8.06
CA GLY A 408 -12.42 15.62 7.20
C GLY A 408 -11.90 14.25 7.64
N PHE A 409 -12.39 13.24 6.92
CA PHE A 409 -11.92 11.85 6.97
C PHE A 409 -11.35 11.47 5.61
N GLY A 410 -10.28 10.70 5.54
CA GLY A 410 -9.58 10.43 4.29
C GLY A 410 -9.21 8.97 4.05
N ILE A 411 -9.14 8.62 2.77
CA ILE A 411 -8.64 7.34 2.28
C ILE A 411 -7.62 7.63 1.16
N SER A 412 -6.34 7.46 1.46
CA SER A 412 -5.21 7.89 0.62
C SER A 412 -4.28 6.72 0.23
N PRO A 413 -4.80 5.67 -0.44
CA PRO A 413 -4.01 4.51 -0.84
C PRO A 413 -3.06 4.85 -1.98
N GLU A 414 -1.84 4.30 -1.95
CA GLU A 414 -0.94 4.42 -3.10
C GLU A 414 -1.45 3.65 -4.32
N GLY A 415 -2.10 2.51 -4.12
CA GLY A 415 -2.80 1.79 -5.18
C GLY A 415 -4.09 1.12 -4.68
N ILE A 416 -5.05 1.01 -5.59
CA ILE A 416 -6.42 0.57 -5.32
C ILE A 416 -6.72 -0.78 -6.00
N GLU A 417 -7.98 -1.18 -6.09
CA GLU A 417 -8.40 -2.46 -6.69
C GLU A 417 -7.86 -3.69 -5.91
N ASN A 418 -7.81 -3.58 -4.59
CA ASN A 418 -7.39 -4.63 -3.66
C ASN A 418 -8.12 -4.50 -2.31
N ASN A 419 -8.16 -5.56 -1.50
CA ASN A 419 -8.65 -5.53 -0.11
C ASN A 419 -9.96 -4.75 0.06
N GLU A 420 -10.95 -4.96 -0.81
CA GLU A 420 -12.16 -4.11 -0.93
C GLU A 420 -12.90 -3.91 0.40
N VAL A 421 -12.88 -4.91 1.27
CA VAL A 421 -13.48 -4.85 2.62
C VAL A 421 -12.96 -3.68 3.45
N ILE A 422 -11.69 -3.28 3.29
CA ILE A 422 -11.09 -2.15 4.00
C ILE A 422 -11.69 -0.84 3.53
N TYR A 423 -11.86 -0.68 2.21
CA TYR A 423 -12.35 0.55 1.60
C TYR A 423 -13.86 0.73 1.84
N GLU A 424 -14.63 -0.36 1.83
CA GLU A 424 -16.04 -0.33 2.26
C GLU A 424 -16.16 0.09 3.73
N LEU A 425 -15.32 -0.46 4.62
CA LEU A 425 -15.33 -0.11 6.05
C LEU A 425 -14.96 1.35 6.28
N LEU A 426 -13.88 1.83 5.65
CA LEU A 426 -13.44 3.22 5.79
C LEU A 426 -14.47 4.21 5.23
N ALA A 427 -15.13 3.89 4.11
CA ALA A 427 -16.22 4.69 3.58
C ALA A 427 -17.42 4.74 4.54
N ASP A 428 -17.78 3.61 5.16
CA ASP A 428 -18.83 3.58 6.18
C ASP A 428 -18.43 4.34 7.45
N SER A 429 -17.18 4.24 7.90
CA SER A 429 -16.64 5.01 9.04
C SER A 429 -16.74 6.51 8.83
N ALA A 430 -16.57 7.00 7.59
CA ALA A 430 -16.70 8.41 7.25
C ALA A 430 -18.14 8.95 7.39
N TRP A 431 -19.15 8.09 7.49
CA TRP A 431 -20.55 8.47 7.70
C TRP A 431 -21.10 8.08 9.07
N ASN A 432 -20.29 7.41 9.90
CA ASN A 432 -20.73 6.94 11.21
C ASN A 432 -20.37 7.94 12.32
N GLN A 433 -21.37 8.29 13.14
CA GLN A 433 -21.19 9.14 14.32
C GLN A 433 -20.75 8.35 15.56
N ASN A 434 -20.66 7.03 15.49
CA ASN A 434 -20.23 6.18 16.60
C ASN A 434 -19.13 5.22 16.14
N ILE A 435 -18.59 4.46 17.09
CA ILE A 435 -17.71 3.33 16.81
C ILE A 435 -18.51 2.24 16.07
N ILE A 436 -17.90 1.61 15.07
CA ILE A 436 -18.52 0.50 14.34
C ILE A 436 -18.34 -0.80 15.12
N ASP A 437 -19.44 -1.52 15.39
CA ASP A 437 -19.36 -2.93 15.80
C ASP A 437 -18.89 -3.76 14.60
N LEU A 438 -17.60 -4.11 14.61
CA LEU A 438 -16.97 -4.82 13.51
C LEU A 438 -17.64 -6.17 13.22
N LYS A 439 -18.08 -6.90 14.25
CA LYS A 439 -18.69 -8.22 14.07
C LYS A 439 -20.04 -8.09 13.36
N GLN A 440 -20.85 -7.14 13.78
CA GLN A 440 -22.13 -6.86 13.12
C GLN A 440 -21.93 -6.26 11.72
N TRP A 441 -20.90 -5.43 11.53
CA TRP A 441 -20.57 -4.87 10.22
C TRP A 441 -20.13 -5.95 9.23
N ILE A 442 -19.24 -6.87 9.61
CA ILE A 442 -18.77 -7.98 8.75
C ILE A 442 -19.92 -8.91 8.36
N LYS A 443 -20.82 -9.21 9.30
CA LYS A 443 -22.05 -9.95 8.99
C LYS A 443 -22.85 -9.26 7.89
N THR A 444 -23.06 -7.96 8.01
CA THR A 444 -23.80 -7.16 7.03
C THR A 444 -23.07 -7.10 5.69
N TYR A 445 -21.76 -6.84 5.69
CA TYR A 445 -20.89 -6.86 4.51
C TYR A 445 -21.02 -8.18 3.75
N CYS A 446 -20.93 -9.32 4.44
CA CYS A 446 -21.08 -10.64 3.83
C CYS A 446 -22.48 -10.87 3.25
N ILE A 447 -23.53 -10.40 3.92
CA ILE A 447 -24.90 -10.51 3.38
C ILE A 447 -25.03 -9.71 2.09
N TYR A 448 -24.49 -8.49 2.02
CA TYR A 448 -24.58 -7.66 0.81
C TYR A 448 -23.70 -8.20 -0.32
N ARG A 449 -22.47 -8.62 -0.01
CA ARG A 449 -21.50 -9.11 -0.99
C ARG A 449 -21.83 -10.52 -1.49
N TYR A 450 -22.18 -11.44 -0.60
CA TYR A 450 -22.38 -12.86 -0.91
C TYR A 450 -23.85 -13.31 -0.94
N GLY A 451 -24.78 -12.45 -0.51
CA GLY A 451 -26.21 -12.75 -0.41
C GLY A 451 -26.62 -13.50 0.86
N ARG A 452 -25.67 -13.94 1.69
CA ARG A 452 -25.93 -14.72 2.91
C ARG A 452 -24.76 -14.68 3.90
N PHE A 453 -25.03 -15.05 5.15
CA PHE A 453 -24.03 -15.20 6.19
C PHE A 453 -24.45 -16.33 7.16
N ASN A 454 -23.61 -17.36 7.28
CA ASN A 454 -23.86 -18.52 8.16
C ASN A 454 -22.69 -18.73 9.14
N SER A 455 -22.84 -19.69 10.06
CA SER A 455 -21.85 -19.94 11.13
C SER A 455 -20.47 -20.34 10.61
N ARG A 456 -20.40 -21.07 9.49
CA ARG A 456 -19.12 -21.43 8.85
C ARG A 456 -18.43 -20.21 8.28
N LEU A 457 -19.16 -19.37 7.54
CA LEU A 457 -18.61 -18.12 7.01
C LEU A 457 -18.18 -17.17 8.14
N ASN A 458 -18.97 -17.08 9.23
CA ASN A 458 -18.58 -16.33 10.43
C ASN A 458 -17.24 -16.82 10.98
N LYS A 459 -17.07 -18.14 11.14
CA LYS A 459 -15.80 -18.73 11.61
C LYS A 459 -14.63 -18.37 10.69
N ALA A 460 -14.80 -18.44 9.37
CA ALA A 460 -13.75 -18.10 8.43
C ALA A 460 -13.36 -16.61 8.56
N TRP A 461 -14.34 -15.70 8.63
CA TRP A 461 -14.05 -14.27 8.82
C TRP A 461 -13.43 -13.95 10.17
N ASP A 462 -13.84 -14.61 11.25
CA ASP A 462 -13.20 -14.46 12.57
C ASP A 462 -11.70 -14.82 12.49
N ILE A 463 -11.34 -15.89 11.76
CA ILE A 463 -9.94 -16.27 11.50
C ILE A 463 -9.22 -15.21 10.68
N LEU A 464 -9.83 -14.71 9.59
CA LEU A 464 -9.22 -13.69 8.72
C LEU A 464 -8.98 -12.40 9.49
N ILE A 465 -9.93 -11.95 10.31
CA ILE A 465 -9.81 -10.76 11.15
C ILE A 465 -8.71 -10.93 12.20
N ALA A 466 -8.62 -12.09 12.83
CA ALA A 466 -7.61 -12.34 13.85
C ALA A 466 -6.18 -12.44 13.30
N ASN A 467 -6.00 -12.73 12.00
CA ASN A 467 -4.70 -13.10 11.43
C ASN A 467 -4.23 -12.23 10.27
N ILE A 468 -5.04 -12.07 9.22
CA ILE A 468 -4.68 -11.30 8.02
C ILE A 468 -5.02 -9.83 8.20
N TYR A 469 -6.21 -9.56 8.76
CA TYR A 469 -6.75 -8.22 8.93
C TYR A 469 -6.60 -7.68 10.37
N ASN A 470 -5.52 -8.06 11.04
CA ASN A 470 -5.20 -7.64 12.41
C ASN A 470 -4.12 -6.54 12.50
N LYS A 471 -3.51 -6.17 11.37
CA LYS A 471 -2.41 -5.22 11.31
C LYS A 471 -2.20 -4.71 9.88
N SER A 472 -2.03 -3.40 9.74
CA SER A 472 -1.66 -2.76 8.46
C SER A 472 -0.14 -2.76 8.24
N ASN A 473 0.34 -3.63 7.35
CA ASN A 473 1.75 -3.66 6.93
C ASN A 473 1.95 -2.81 5.67
N ALA A 474 3.10 -2.11 5.57
CA ALA A 474 3.54 -1.48 4.31
C ALA A 474 4.26 -2.51 3.45
N ASN A 475 4.20 -2.34 2.14
CA ASN A 475 4.96 -3.10 1.15
C ASN A 475 4.81 -4.63 1.33
N ILE A 476 3.56 -5.08 1.51
CA ILE A 476 3.27 -6.49 1.73
C ILE A 476 3.45 -7.28 0.42
N LYS A 477 4.27 -8.33 0.44
CA LYS A 477 4.57 -9.20 -0.70
C LYS A 477 5.06 -10.56 -0.23
N HIS A 478 4.75 -11.59 -1.02
CA HIS A 478 5.35 -12.90 -0.86
C HIS A 478 6.82 -12.86 -1.30
N GLY A 479 7.61 -13.77 -0.77
CA GLY A 479 9.03 -13.87 -1.08
C GLY A 479 9.32 -14.26 -2.52
N PHE A 480 8.46 -15.07 -3.15
CA PHE A 480 8.59 -15.39 -4.58
C PHE A 480 8.44 -14.15 -5.49
N GLN A 481 7.78 -13.08 -5.01
CA GLN A 481 7.64 -11.81 -5.76
C GLN A 481 8.92 -10.95 -5.69
N ALA A 482 9.84 -11.25 -4.77
CA ALA A 482 11.12 -10.55 -4.65
C ALA A 482 12.21 -11.20 -5.53
N ARG A 483 13.28 -10.45 -5.81
CA ARG A 483 14.48 -10.99 -6.46
C ARG A 483 15.01 -12.22 -5.69
N PRO A 484 15.38 -13.31 -6.40
CA PRO A 484 15.96 -14.48 -5.78
C PRO A 484 17.26 -14.15 -5.01
N THR A 485 17.38 -14.67 -3.79
CA THR A 485 18.62 -14.66 -3.00
C THR A 485 18.75 -16.00 -2.29
N GLU A 486 19.82 -16.22 -1.53
CA GLU A 486 19.98 -17.41 -0.68
C GLU A 486 18.88 -17.54 0.41
N LYS A 487 18.20 -16.43 0.73
CA LYS A 487 17.12 -16.39 1.70
C LYS A 487 15.85 -15.80 1.11
N ILE A 488 14.73 -16.49 1.30
CA ILE A 488 13.42 -15.97 0.99
C ILE A 488 13.06 -14.88 2.00
N VAL A 489 12.85 -13.66 1.51
CA VAL A 489 12.39 -12.52 2.32
C VAL A 489 10.94 -12.22 1.96
N SER A 490 10.02 -12.65 2.81
CA SER A 490 8.58 -12.45 2.67
C SER A 490 8.08 -11.51 3.75
N SER A 491 7.26 -10.51 3.38
CA SER A 491 6.54 -9.68 4.34
C SER A 491 5.15 -10.25 4.66
N VAL A 492 4.70 -11.28 3.94
CA VAL A 492 3.53 -12.09 4.31
C VAL A 492 3.96 -13.15 5.33
N ARG A 493 3.38 -13.10 6.53
CA ARG A 493 3.69 -14.05 7.60
C ARG A 493 2.96 -15.37 7.37
N TYR A 494 3.69 -16.48 7.43
CA TYR A 494 3.08 -17.81 7.43
C TYR A 494 2.17 -18.01 8.65
N ASN A 495 0.92 -18.42 8.41
CA ASN A 495 -0.07 -18.65 9.45
C ASN A 495 -0.90 -19.91 9.17
N ASP A 496 -0.84 -20.88 10.09
CA ASP A 496 -1.53 -22.18 9.94
C ASP A 496 -3.06 -22.07 10.08
N GLU A 497 -3.56 -21.10 10.82
CA GLU A 497 -5.00 -20.90 11.07
C GLU A 497 -5.72 -20.39 9.82
N VAL A 498 -5.05 -19.58 9.00
CA VAL A 498 -5.59 -19.03 7.75
C VAL A 498 -6.00 -20.15 6.77
N PHE A 499 -5.30 -21.28 6.78
CA PHE A 499 -5.68 -22.42 5.94
C PHE A 499 -7.02 -23.06 6.34
N GLU A 500 -7.44 -22.93 7.60
CA GLU A 500 -8.79 -23.34 8.01
C GLU A 500 -9.85 -22.41 7.42
N ALA A 501 -9.59 -21.11 7.34
CA ALA A 501 -10.49 -20.19 6.63
C ALA A 501 -10.55 -20.56 5.13
N LEU A 502 -9.40 -20.84 4.50
CA LEU A 502 -9.35 -21.30 3.11
C LEU A 502 -10.17 -22.58 2.90
N ARG A 503 -10.00 -23.59 3.76
CA ARG A 503 -10.78 -24.84 3.71
C ARG A 503 -12.28 -24.55 3.73
N ILE A 504 -12.73 -23.71 4.66
CA ILE A 504 -14.14 -23.31 4.76
C ILE A 504 -14.61 -22.64 3.47
N PHE A 505 -13.81 -21.71 2.92
CA PHE A 505 -14.17 -21.02 1.68
C PHE A 505 -14.35 -21.98 0.50
N VAL A 506 -13.42 -22.93 0.34
CA VAL A 506 -13.42 -23.96 -0.72
C VAL A 506 -14.59 -24.95 -0.56
N GLU A 507 -14.88 -25.40 0.67
CA GLU A 507 -16.00 -26.31 0.93
C GLU A 507 -17.37 -25.71 0.60
N MET A 508 -17.50 -24.39 0.71
CA MET A 508 -18.75 -23.67 0.50
C MET A 508 -18.94 -23.16 -0.93
N LEU A 509 -17.99 -23.42 -1.86
CA LEU A 509 -18.09 -22.94 -3.25
C LEU A 509 -19.43 -23.25 -3.91
N ASP A 510 -19.96 -24.46 -3.71
CA ASP A 510 -21.23 -24.87 -4.31
C ASP A 510 -22.44 -24.15 -3.68
N GLU A 511 -22.35 -23.79 -2.40
CA GLU A 511 -23.41 -23.03 -1.71
C GLU A 511 -23.53 -21.59 -2.22
N PHE A 512 -22.41 -21.01 -2.66
CA PHE A 512 -22.32 -19.66 -3.21
C PHE A 512 -22.26 -19.63 -4.75
N LYS A 513 -22.66 -20.73 -5.41
CA LYS A 513 -22.68 -20.81 -6.86
C LYS A 513 -23.44 -19.65 -7.50
N GLY A 514 -22.81 -18.98 -8.47
CA GLY A 514 -23.36 -17.82 -9.15
C GLY A 514 -23.03 -16.47 -8.50
N ASN A 515 -22.37 -16.45 -7.33
CA ASN A 515 -21.86 -15.22 -6.73
C ASN A 515 -20.39 -15.02 -7.10
N ASN A 516 -20.12 -14.11 -8.04
CA ASN A 516 -18.75 -13.82 -8.49
C ASN A 516 -17.87 -13.21 -7.39
N PHE A 517 -18.43 -12.42 -6.47
CA PHE A 517 -17.64 -11.86 -5.37
C PHE A 517 -17.10 -12.93 -4.43
N TYR A 518 -17.89 -13.96 -4.15
CA TYR A 518 -17.42 -15.11 -3.37
C TYR A 518 -16.29 -15.87 -4.08
N LEU A 519 -16.41 -16.04 -5.40
CA LEU A 519 -15.35 -16.65 -6.21
C LEU A 519 -14.08 -15.80 -6.19
N PHE A 520 -14.19 -14.49 -6.39
CA PHE A 520 -13.03 -13.59 -6.38
C PHE A 520 -12.33 -13.57 -5.02
N ASP A 521 -13.07 -13.48 -3.92
CA ASP A 521 -12.48 -13.50 -2.59
C ASP A 521 -11.85 -14.85 -2.25
N THR A 522 -12.42 -15.96 -2.77
CA THR A 522 -11.80 -17.28 -2.67
C THR A 522 -10.49 -17.33 -3.46
N ILE A 523 -10.43 -16.72 -4.65
CA ILE A 523 -9.21 -16.62 -5.47
C ILE A 523 -8.14 -15.76 -4.77
N GLU A 524 -8.51 -14.64 -4.14
CA GLU A 524 -7.55 -13.83 -3.38
C GLU A 524 -7.01 -14.60 -2.17
N LEU A 525 -7.88 -15.29 -1.42
CA LEU A 525 -7.47 -16.07 -0.25
C LEU A 525 -6.60 -17.29 -0.63
N ILE A 526 -6.96 -18.03 -1.67
CA ILE A 526 -6.16 -19.18 -2.11
C ILE A 526 -4.81 -18.74 -2.66
N SER A 527 -4.72 -17.59 -3.34
CA SER A 527 -3.46 -17.01 -3.83
C SER A 527 -2.56 -16.60 -2.67
N HIS A 528 -3.11 -15.99 -1.61
CA HIS A 528 -2.38 -15.66 -0.40
C HIS A 528 -1.82 -16.91 0.29
N CYS A 529 -2.63 -17.96 0.45
CA CYS A 529 -2.20 -19.23 1.03
C CYS A 529 -1.17 -19.97 0.17
N ALA A 530 -1.33 -19.95 -1.16
CA ALA A 530 -0.35 -20.51 -2.09
C ALA A 530 1.01 -19.83 -1.93
N GLY A 531 1.04 -18.50 -1.92
CA GLY A 531 2.28 -17.75 -1.70
C GLY A 531 2.99 -18.13 -0.40
N MET A 532 2.25 -18.32 0.71
CA MET A 532 2.83 -18.78 1.98
C MET A 532 3.50 -20.16 1.89
N VAL A 533 2.90 -21.13 1.18
CA VAL A 533 3.51 -22.47 1.04
C VAL A 533 4.63 -22.49 0.01
N CYS A 534 4.52 -21.72 -1.07
CA CYS A 534 5.55 -21.55 -2.09
C CYS A 534 6.82 -20.94 -1.48
N ASP A 535 6.71 -19.87 -0.69
CA ASP A 535 7.84 -19.22 -0.04
C ASP A 535 8.64 -20.21 0.82
N LYS A 536 7.96 -21.02 1.63
CA LYS A 536 8.60 -22.05 2.45
C LYS A 536 9.28 -23.13 1.63
N HIS A 537 8.61 -23.61 0.58
CA HIS A 537 9.14 -24.68 -0.24
C HIS A 537 10.33 -24.21 -1.08
N LEU A 538 10.28 -23.00 -1.63
CA LEU A 538 11.41 -22.38 -2.32
C LEU A 538 12.64 -22.27 -1.43
N GLN A 539 12.47 -21.88 -0.15
CA GLN A 539 13.60 -21.85 0.79
C GLN A 539 14.29 -23.22 0.92
N VAL A 540 13.52 -24.30 0.91
CA VAL A 540 14.06 -25.67 0.97
C VAL A 540 14.78 -26.02 -0.33
N CYS A 541 14.19 -25.71 -1.48
CA CYS A 541 14.81 -25.91 -2.79
C CYS A 541 16.14 -25.17 -2.92
N ILE A 542 16.23 -23.94 -2.39
CA ILE A 542 17.48 -23.14 -2.35
C ILE A 542 18.53 -23.84 -1.50
N ASN A 543 18.16 -24.24 -0.27
CA ASN A 543 19.09 -24.90 0.67
C ASN A 543 19.63 -26.22 0.12
N GLU A 544 18.80 -26.99 -0.58
CA GLU A 544 19.18 -28.26 -1.19
C GLU A 544 19.81 -28.11 -2.58
N LYS A 545 19.80 -26.91 -3.17
CA LYS A 545 20.17 -26.65 -4.57
C LYS A 545 19.45 -27.60 -5.53
N ASN A 546 18.13 -27.74 -5.36
CA ASN A 546 17.32 -28.71 -6.08
C ASN A 546 16.26 -28.02 -6.95
N SER A 547 16.61 -27.76 -8.20
CA SER A 547 15.74 -27.15 -9.21
C SER A 547 14.51 -28.02 -9.53
N ALA A 548 14.66 -29.34 -9.57
CA ALA A 548 13.56 -30.27 -9.85
C ALA A 548 12.44 -30.19 -8.79
N LYS A 549 12.79 -29.97 -7.51
CA LYS A 549 11.79 -29.74 -6.46
C LYS A 549 11.09 -28.38 -6.59
N ALA A 550 11.76 -27.37 -7.15
CA ALA A 550 11.18 -26.06 -7.36
C ALA A 550 10.07 -26.07 -8.43
N GLU A 551 10.06 -27.05 -9.34
CA GLU A 551 9.03 -27.16 -10.38
C GLU A 551 7.61 -27.31 -9.79
N GLU A 552 7.45 -28.02 -8.66
CA GLU A 552 6.14 -28.12 -8.00
C GLU A 552 5.63 -26.76 -7.51
N VAL A 553 6.54 -25.84 -7.15
CA VAL A 553 6.18 -24.47 -6.79
C VAL A 553 5.79 -23.68 -8.03
N PHE A 554 6.52 -23.82 -9.13
CA PHE A 554 6.24 -23.11 -10.38
C PHE A 554 4.90 -23.54 -10.97
N GLU A 555 4.59 -24.84 -10.97
CA GLU A 555 3.28 -25.35 -11.39
C GLU A 555 2.13 -24.76 -10.56
N LEU A 556 2.31 -24.64 -9.23
CA LEU A 556 1.30 -24.02 -8.37
C LEU A 556 1.14 -22.53 -8.69
N LEU A 557 2.25 -21.79 -8.86
CA LEU A 557 2.23 -20.38 -9.19
C LEU A 557 1.59 -20.10 -10.56
N ASP A 558 1.79 -20.97 -11.55
CA ASP A 558 1.14 -20.87 -12.88
C ASP A 558 -0.39 -21.09 -12.81
N LYS A 559 -0.86 -21.95 -11.90
CA LYS A 559 -2.31 -22.10 -11.65
C LYS A 559 -2.87 -20.88 -10.93
N ILE A 560 -2.14 -20.31 -9.97
CA ILE A 560 -2.51 -19.06 -9.30
C ILE A 560 -2.57 -17.90 -10.31
N ASP A 561 -1.59 -17.80 -11.21
CA ASP A 561 -1.58 -16.83 -12.31
C ASP A 561 -2.87 -16.90 -13.13
N SER A 562 -3.28 -18.12 -13.49
CA SER A 562 -4.49 -18.37 -14.26
C SER A 562 -5.76 -18.00 -13.50
N LEU A 563 -5.85 -18.31 -12.20
CA LEU A 563 -6.98 -17.93 -11.35
C LEU A 563 -7.06 -16.41 -11.18
N ALA A 564 -5.95 -15.75 -10.83
CA ALA A 564 -5.88 -14.31 -10.59
C ALA A 564 -6.36 -13.51 -11.81
N ALA A 565 -6.07 -13.99 -13.03
CA ALA A 565 -6.51 -13.36 -14.28
C ALA A 565 -8.03 -13.17 -14.42
N HIS A 566 -8.85 -13.88 -13.62
CA HIS A 566 -10.31 -13.80 -13.67
C HIS A 566 -10.91 -12.76 -12.71
N ILE A 567 -10.12 -12.24 -11.76
CA ILE A 567 -10.54 -11.11 -10.94
C ILE A 567 -10.39 -9.83 -11.79
N PRO A 568 -11.44 -9.01 -11.94
CA PRO A 568 -11.35 -7.76 -12.68
C PRO A 568 -10.24 -6.85 -12.12
N GLY A 569 -9.37 -6.34 -12.99
CA GLY A 569 -8.21 -5.52 -12.60
C GLY A 569 -6.93 -6.31 -12.29
N ARG A 570 -6.98 -7.64 -12.11
CA ARG A 570 -5.83 -8.48 -11.72
C ARG A 570 -5.10 -9.14 -12.89
N ASN A 571 -4.87 -8.40 -13.98
CA ASN A 571 -4.33 -8.97 -15.21
C ASN A 571 -3.32 -8.04 -15.90
N LEU A 572 -2.09 -8.51 -16.05
CA LEU A 572 -1.00 -7.76 -16.68
C LEU A 572 -1.28 -7.45 -18.17
N ASN A 573 -1.94 -8.36 -18.89
CA ASN A 573 -2.28 -8.12 -20.29
C ASN A 573 -3.30 -6.99 -20.44
N THR A 574 -4.26 -6.87 -19.51
CA THR A 574 -5.19 -5.72 -19.47
C THR A 574 -4.45 -4.42 -19.21
N TRP A 575 -3.52 -4.40 -18.25
CA TRP A 575 -2.68 -3.24 -17.93
C TRP A 575 -1.82 -2.79 -19.13
N ILE A 576 -1.14 -3.73 -19.78
CA ILE A 576 -0.32 -3.46 -20.97
C ILE A 576 -1.20 -2.97 -22.11
N LYS A 577 -2.35 -3.61 -22.35
CA LYS A 577 -3.29 -3.19 -23.40
C LYS A 577 -3.76 -1.76 -23.18
N ALA A 578 -4.13 -1.40 -21.96
CA ALA A 578 -4.53 -0.03 -21.61
C ALA A 578 -3.38 0.96 -21.87
N ALA A 579 -2.15 0.62 -21.48
CA ALA A 579 -0.96 1.45 -21.76
C ALA A 579 -0.76 1.67 -23.26
N ARG A 580 -0.77 0.59 -24.06
CA ARG A 580 -0.62 0.66 -25.52
C ARG A 580 -1.74 1.43 -26.22
N GLN A 581 -2.97 1.37 -25.69
CA GLN A 581 -4.13 2.09 -26.26
C GLN A 581 -4.04 3.62 -26.14
N ASN A 582 -3.16 4.14 -25.27
CA ASN A 582 -2.91 5.58 -25.16
C ASN A 582 -2.00 6.11 -26.29
N ALA A 583 -1.37 5.24 -27.09
CA ALA A 583 -0.41 5.60 -28.11
C ALA A 583 -1.06 5.98 -29.46
N SER A 584 -0.42 6.90 -30.18
CA SER A 584 -0.77 7.22 -31.57
C SER A 584 0.07 6.44 -32.60
N THR A 585 1.18 5.83 -32.17
CA THR A 585 2.09 5.07 -33.03
C THR A 585 2.55 3.78 -32.36
N SER A 586 3.06 2.82 -33.13
CA SER A 586 3.61 1.57 -32.58
C SER A 586 4.81 1.81 -31.64
N SER A 587 5.68 2.77 -31.98
CA SER A 587 6.84 3.14 -31.15
C SER A 587 6.40 3.71 -29.79
N GLU A 588 5.39 4.57 -29.80
CA GLU A 588 4.80 5.12 -28.58
C GLU A 588 4.09 4.03 -27.75
N ALA A 589 3.46 3.04 -28.41
CA ALA A 589 2.86 1.90 -27.73
C ALA A 589 3.91 1.03 -27.03
N ASP A 590 5.05 0.77 -27.68
CA ASP A 590 6.16 0.02 -27.08
C ASP A 590 6.80 0.79 -25.92
N TYR A 591 6.90 2.12 -26.04
CA TYR A 591 7.34 3.01 -24.96
C TYR A 591 6.41 2.98 -23.73
N TYR A 592 5.10 3.02 -23.93
CA TYR A 592 4.13 2.92 -22.84
C TYR A 592 4.10 1.52 -22.22
N GLU A 593 4.24 0.46 -23.00
CA GLU A 593 4.38 -0.90 -22.48
C GLU A 593 5.65 -1.03 -21.61
N ASN A 594 6.78 -0.45 -22.03
CA ASN A 594 8.00 -0.42 -21.23
C ASN A 594 7.76 0.24 -19.86
N ASN A 595 7.15 1.44 -19.86
CA ASN A 595 6.76 2.16 -18.64
C ASN A 595 5.84 1.30 -17.75
N ALA A 596 4.83 0.67 -18.35
CA ALA A 596 3.84 -0.16 -17.67
C ALA A 596 4.45 -1.40 -17.01
N ARG A 597 5.35 -2.09 -17.71
CA ARG A 597 6.09 -3.26 -17.21
C ARG A 597 7.07 -2.87 -16.12
N ARG A 598 7.86 -1.83 -16.37
CA ARG A 598 8.92 -1.38 -15.47
C ARG A 598 8.36 -0.94 -14.12
N LEU A 599 7.28 -0.16 -14.09
CA LEU A 599 6.69 0.34 -12.85
C LEU A 599 6.33 -0.79 -11.87
N LEU A 600 5.75 -1.89 -12.37
CA LEU A 600 5.28 -3.02 -11.56
C LEU A 600 6.40 -3.98 -11.11
N THR A 601 7.57 -3.90 -11.74
CA THR A 601 8.69 -4.83 -11.51
C THR A 601 9.90 -4.10 -10.95
N VAL A 602 10.85 -3.73 -11.80
CA VAL A 602 12.15 -3.14 -11.42
C VAL A 602 11.99 -1.74 -10.85
N TRP A 603 10.91 -1.05 -11.23
CA TRP A 603 10.63 0.35 -10.96
C TRP A 603 11.70 1.27 -11.56
N GLY A 604 12.88 1.31 -10.97
CA GLY A 604 14.02 2.15 -11.30
C GLY A 604 14.84 2.44 -10.04
N GLY A 605 15.96 3.16 -10.20
CA GLY A 605 16.88 3.39 -9.08
C GLY A 605 17.43 2.07 -8.54
N LYS A 606 18.06 2.10 -7.36
CA LYS A 606 18.69 0.91 -6.77
C LYS A 606 17.86 0.28 -5.64
N LEU A 607 16.85 0.98 -5.15
CA LEU A 607 16.12 0.61 -3.92
C LEU A 607 14.67 0.16 -4.14
N LEU A 608 14.12 0.29 -5.35
CA LEU A 608 12.67 0.15 -5.58
C LEU A 608 12.27 -1.10 -6.37
N ALA A 609 13.20 -2.02 -6.61
CA ALA A 609 12.89 -3.30 -7.23
C ALA A 609 11.79 -4.04 -6.44
N ASP A 610 10.77 -4.47 -7.18
CA ASP A 610 9.58 -5.15 -6.67
C ASP A 610 8.79 -4.34 -5.61
N TYR A 611 8.93 -3.01 -5.56
CA TYR A 611 8.14 -2.16 -4.65
C TYR A 611 6.64 -2.25 -5.00
N ALA A 612 6.32 -2.17 -6.30
CA ALA A 612 4.96 -2.27 -6.81
C ALA A 612 4.60 -3.68 -7.31
N ALA A 613 5.13 -4.71 -6.67
CA ALA A 613 4.80 -6.09 -7.00
C ALA A 613 3.28 -6.36 -6.91
N ARG A 614 2.79 -7.29 -7.75
CA ARG A 614 1.37 -7.68 -7.85
C ARG A 614 1.20 -9.19 -7.91
N LEU A 615 0.05 -9.70 -7.49
CA LEU A 615 -0.43 -11.06 -7.71
C LEU A 615 -1.39 -11.06 -8.90
N TRP A 616 -0.88 -10.65 -10.06
CA TRP A 616 -1.68 -10.53 -11.28
C TRP A 616 -1.43 -11.70 -12.22
N GLY A 617 -2.51 -12.14 -12.86
CA GLY A 617 -2.41 -13.08 -13.97
C GLY A 617 -1.58 -12.51 -15.11
N GLY A 618 -0.72 -13.34 -15.67
CA GLY A 618 0.30 -13.01 -16.64
C GLY A 618 1.59 -12.47 -16.02
N LEU A 619 1.55 -11.79 -14.86
CA LEU A 619 2.77 -11.30 -14.21
C LEU A 619 3.46 -12.40 -13.42
N ILE A 620 2.69 -13.26 -12.75
CA ILE A 620 3.25 -14.34 -11.92
C ILE A 620 4.02 -15.31 -12.79
N SER A 621 3.36 -15.86 -13.80
CA SER A 621 3.95 -16.84 -14.71
C SER A 621 5.07 -16.25 -15.56
N SER A 622 4.87 -15.06 -16.14
CA SER A 622 5.85 -14.54 -17.12
C SER A 622 7.02 -13.78 -16.52
N PHE A 623 6.93 -13.30 -15.27
CA PHE A 623 8.01 -12.55 -14.61
C PHE A 623 8.55 -13.27 -13.39
N TYR A 624 7.74 -13.51 -12.35
CA TYR A 624 8.27 -14.07 -11.10
C TYR A 624 8.75 -15.52 -11.29
N VAL A 625 7.91 -16.39 -11.87
CA VAL A 625 8.27 -17.80 -12.10
C VAL A 625 9.50 -17.90 -13.00
N GLU A 626 9.53 -17.20 -14.13
CA GLU A 626 10.68 -17.24 -15.06
C GLU A 626 11.97 -16.66 -14.44
N ARG A 627 11.87 -15.66 -13.55
CA ARG A 627 13.02 -15.14 -12.80
C ARG A 627 13.59 -16.20 -11.85
N TRP A 628 12.73 -16.93 -11.15
CA TRP A 628 13.14 -18.02 -10.27
C TRP A 628 13.70 -19.22 -11.04
N LYS A 629 13.09 -19.61 -12.16
CA LYS A 629 13.64 -20.65 -13.05
C LYS A 629 15.06 -20.29 -13.52
N SER A 630 15.26 -19.04 -13.95
CA SER A 630 16.57 -18.55 -14.38
C SER A 630 17.61 -18.56 -13.25
N PHE A 631 17.19 -18.30 -12.01
CA PHE A 631 18.05 -18.40 -10.84
C PHE A 631 18.46 -19.86 -10.54
N PHE A 632 17.52 -20.81 -10.56
CA PHE A 632 17.85 -22.23 -10.37
C PHE A 632 18.69 -22.79 -11.52
N ASP A 633 18.45 -22.37 -12.76
CA ASP A 633 19.31 -22.72 -13.90
C ASP A 633 20.76 -22.26 -13.69
N ALA A 634 20.96 -21.08 -13.09
CA ALA A 634 22.29 -20.58 -12.76
C ALA A 634 22.93 -21.39 -11.63
N ILE A 635 22.16 -21.79 -10.60
CA ILE A 635 22.63 -22.70 -9.55
C ILE A 635 23.09 -24.04 -10.15
N ASP A 636 22.30 -24.63 -11.03
CA ASP A 636 22.60 -25.93 -11.65
C ASP A 636 23.85 -25.87 -12.55
N LYS A 637 24.09 -24.72 -13.18
CA LYS A 637 25.30 -24.45 -13.98
C LYS A 637 26.49 -23.95 -13.17
N ASN A 638 26.30 -23.69 -11.88
CA ASN A 638 27.29 -23.05 -11.00
C ASN A 638 27.76 -21.68 -11.55
N GLU A 639 26.81 -20.87 -12.00
CA GLU A 639 26.99 -19.51 -12.55
C GLU A 639 26.29 -18.46 -11.65
N GLU A 640 26.69 -17.19 -11.78
CA GLU A 640 25.98 -16.08 -11.13
C GLU A 640 24.78 -15.64 -11.96
N PHE A 641 23.61 -15.48 -11.32
CA PHE A 641 22.42 -14.97 -12.00
C PHE A 641 22.42 -13.44 -12.05
N ASP A 642 22.74 -12.87 -13.22
CA ASP A 642 22.58 -11.44 -13.49
C ASP A 642 21.10 -11.07 -13.64
N VAL A 643 20.44 -10.93 -12.48
CA VAL A 643 19.02 -10.59 -12.37
C VAL A 643 18.69 -9.25 -13.01
N SER A 644 19.59 -8.26 -12.95
CA SER A 644 19.33 -6.92 -13.51
C SER A 644 19.27 -6.97 -15.04
N SER A 645 20.22 -7.66 -15.68
CA SER A 645 20.21 -7.87 -17.13
C SER A 645 19.00 -8.69 -17.59
N TRP A 646 18.61 -9.70 -16.81
CA TRP A 646 17.44 -10.51 -17.11
C TRP A 646 16.14 -9.68 -17.04
N GLU A 647 15.97 -8.88 -16.00
CA GLU A 647 14.77 -8.04 -15.82
C GLU A 647 14.67 -6.98 -16.91
N GLU A 648 15.78 -6.35 -17.28
CA GLU A 648 15.81 -5.41 -18.41
C GLU A 648 15.41 -6.08 -19.74
N LYS A 649 15.88 -7.31 -19.99
CA LYS A 649 15.44 -8.07 -21.18
C LYS A 649 13.95 -8.37 -21.13
N TRP A 650 13.38 -8.67 -19.97
CA TRP A 650 11.95 -8.91 -19.82
C TRP A 650 11.12 -7.65 -20.07
N ILE A 651 11.54 -6.51 -19.51
CA ILE A 651 10.85 -5.22 -19.68
C ILE A 651 10.83 -4.81 -21.16
N ASN A 652 11.93 -5.02 -21.88
CA ASN A 652 12.06 -4.68 -23.31
C ASN A 652 11.54 -5.78 -24.26
N SER A 653 10.95 -6.84 -23.73
CA SER A 653 10.49 -7.98 -24.52
C SER A 653 9.21 -7.66 -25.28
N ALA A 654 9.18 -7.99 -26.58
CA ALA A 654 7.96 -7.98 -27.39
C ALA A 654 7.11 -9.26 -27.22
N LYS A 655 7.47 -10.17 -26.31
CA LYS A 655 6.71 -11.41 -26.09
C LYS A 655 5.34 -11.08 -25.48
N PRO A 656 4.24 -11.52 -26.12
CA PRO A 656 2.91 -11.34 -25.56
C PRO A 656 2.79 -12.06 -24.22
N VAL A 657 2.23 -11.37 -23.22
CA VAL A 657 1.83 -11.98 -21.96
C VAL A 657 0.55 -12.77 -22.21
N LYS A 658 0.55 -14.05 -21.85
CA LYS A 658 -0.62 -14.94 -22.00
C LYS A 658 -1.13 -15.31 -20.62
N THR A 659 -2.45 -15.34 -20.48
CA THR A 659 -3.15 -15.92 -19.32
C THR A 659 -4.03 -17.06 -19.81
N LEU A 660 -4.01 -18.19 -19.11
CA LEU A 660 -4.85 -19.33 -19.47
C LEU A 660 -6.31 -19.05 -19.11
N LEU A 661 -7.21 -19.38 -20.03
CA LEU A 661 -8.64 -19.31 -19.78
C LEU A 661 -9.07 -20.54 -18.99
N ILE A 662 -9.71 -20.32 -17.85
CA ILE A 662 -10.27 -21.39 -17.03
C ILE A 662 -11.76 -21.49 -17.31
N LYS A 663 -12.22 -22.65 -17.77
CA LYS A 663 -13.65 -22.88 -18.08
C LYS A 663 -14.48 -23.09 -16.81
N ASP A 664 -13.91 -23.79 -15.83
CA ASP A 664 -14.55 -24.10 -14.55
C ASP A 664 -13.65 -23.62 -13.40
N LEU A 665 -13.91 -22.40 -12.93
CA LEU A 665 -13.14 -21.79 -11.84
C LEU A 665 -13.28 -22.57 -10.54
N THR A 666 -14.45 -23.15 -10.27
CA THR A 666 -14.68 -23.91 -9.04
C THR A 666 -13.85 -25.19 -9.04
N ALA A 667 -13.78 -25.90 -10.17
CA ALA A 667 -12.93 -27.07 -10.30
C ALA A 667 -11.44 -26.71 -10.15
N GLU A 668 -10.99 -25.64 -10.80
CA GLU A 668 -9.58 -25.21 -10.71
C GLU A 668 -9.18 -24.78 -9.29
N ILE A 669 -10.06 -24.06 -8.58
CA ILE A 669 -9.84 -23.70 -7.17
C ILE A 669 -9.63 -24.96 -6.31
N ARG A 670 -10.41 -26.03 -6.54
CA ARG A 670 -10.25 -27.30 -5.80
C ARG A 670 -8.91 -27.97 -6.10
N ILE A 671 -8.48 -28.00 -7.36
CA ILE A 671 -7.18 -28.55 -7.79
C ILE A 671 -6.01 -27.77 -7.14
N VAL A 672 -6.11 -26.45 -7.14
CA VAL A 672 -5.11 -25.57 -6.49
C VAL A 672 -5.11 -25.82 -4.99
N TYR A 673 -6.27 -25.95 -4.35
CA TYR A 673 -6.38 -26.22 -2.93
C TYR A 673 -5.69 -27.54 -2.55
N GLU A 674 -5.90 -28.61 -3.33
CA GLU A 674 -5.21 -29.90 -3.13
C GLU A 674 -3.68 -29.77 -3.30
N SER A 675 -3.24 -28.98 -4.27
CA SER A 675 -1.81 -28.71 -4.51
C SER A 675 -1.17 -27.95 -3.33
N ILE A 676 -1.89 -26.99 -2.75
CA ILE A 676 -1.47 -26.26 -1.54
C ILE A 676 -1.35 -27.21 -0.35
N GLU A 677 -2.36 -28.06 -0.11
CA GLU A 677 -2.33 -29.01 1.01
C GLU A 677 -1.21 -30.04 0.86
N LYS A 678 -0.90 -30.48 -0.37
CA LYS A 678 0.27 -31.33 -0.66
C LYS A 678 1.57 -30.64 -0.23
N LEU A 679 1.85 -29.42 -0.72
CA LEU A 679 3.06 -28.68 -0.36
C LEU A 679 3.11 -28.33 1.13
N ARG A 680 1.96 -28.00 1.73
CA ARG A 680 1.83 -27.73 3.15
C ARG A 680 2.24 -28.93 3.99
N LYS A 681 1.77 -30.12 3.63
CA LYS A 681 2.14 -31.37 4.31
C LYS A 681 3.65 -31.62 4.21
N ILE A 682 4.23 -31.46 3.02
CA ILE A 682 5.69 -31.59 2.84
C ILE A 682 6.45 -30.61 3.75
N ASN A 683 6.01 -29.35 3.82
CA ASN A 683 6.61 -28.34 4.68
C ASN A 683 6.47 -28.66 6.19
N GLN A 684 5.38 -29.34 6.59
CA GLN A 684 5.18 -29.80 7.98
C GLN A 684 6.04 -31.02 8.30
N ASP A 685 6.14 -31.98 7.39
CA ASP A 685 6.98 -33.17 7.55
C ASP A 685 8.48 -32.79 7.62
N GLN A 686 8.90 -31.73 6.90
CA GLN A 686 10.25 -31.17 7.01
C GLN A 686 10.50 -30.46 8.35
N LYS A 687 9.48 -29.80 8.92
CA LYS A 687 9.55 -29.23 10.30
C LYS A 687 9.74 -30.31 11.37
N GLN A 688 9.29 -31.55 11.13
CA GLN A 688 9.45 -32.66 12.07
C GLN A 688 10.90 -33.19 12.13
N ASN A 689 11.78 -32.78 11.22
CA ASN A 689 13.17 -33.21 11.20
C ASN A 689 14.13 -32.24 11.89
N VAL A 690 13.68 -31.33 12.74
CA VAL A 690 14.58 -30.48 13.56
C VAL A 690 14.31 -30.75 15.05
N THR A 691 15.26 -31.39 15.72
CA THR A 691 15.19 -31.59 17.17
C THR A 691 15.62 -30.29 17.86
N LYS A 692 14.75 -29.71 18.68
CA LYS A 692 15.04 -28.52 19.49
C LYS A 692 15.22 -28.92 20.96
N ILE A 693 16.44 -28.80 21.47
CA ILE A 693 16.76 -28.99 22.89
C ILE A 693 16.84 -27.61 23.55
N LYS A 694 15.96 -27.34 24.51
CA LYS A 694 16.06 -26.14 25.34
C LYS A 694 17.13 -26.36 26.42
N ILE A 695 18.19 -25.57 26.40
CA ILE A 695 19.35 -25.74 27.29
C ILE A 695 19.36 -24.74 28.46
N GLY A 696 18.55 -23.67 28.39
CA GLY A 696 18.42 -22.72 29.50
C GLY A 696 17.42 -21.60 29.24
N LYS A 697 17.13 -20.84 30.30
CA LYS A 697 16.49 -19.53 30.25
C LYS A 697 17.44 -18.52 30.92
N TRP A 698 17.30 -17.25 30.60
CA TRP A 698 18.02 -16.18 31.28
C TRP A 698 17.08 -14.99 31.49
N ALA A 699 17.31 -14.26 32.58
CA ALA A 699 16.62 -13.02 32.90
C ALA A 699 17.55 -12.12 33.70
N PHE A 700 17.71 -10.86 33.28
CA PHE A 700 18.46 -9.88 34.07
C PHE A 700 17.58 -9.32 35.18
N THR A 701 17.93 -9.66 36.43
CA THR A 701 17.28 -9.10 37.63
C THR A 701 18.00 -7.86 38.16
N ASP A 702 19.28 -7.69 37.84
CA ASP A 702 20.08 -6.47 38.01
C ASP A 702 21.20 -6.39 36.93
N ASN A 703 21.91 -5.27 36.87
CA ASN A 703 23.03 -5.05 35.92
C ASN A 703 24.37 -5.65 36.41
N SER A 704 24.38 -6.63 37.33
CA SER A 704 25.63 -7.19 37.89
C SER A 704 26.24 -8.32 37.05
N LEU A 705 25.45 -8.97 36.18
CA LEU A 705 25.92 -10.08 35.36
C LEU A 705 26.67 -9.57 34.12
N LYS A 706 28.01 -9.65 34.15
CA LYS A 706 28.88 -9.19 33.04
C LYS A 706 29.07 -10.21 31.93
N SER A 707 28.95 -11.50 32.24
CA SER A 707 29.00 -12.55 31.23
C SER A 707 28.28 -13.83 31.68
N LEU A 708 27.81 -14.61 30.69
CA LEU A 708 27.22 -15.93 30.89
C LEU A 708 28.07 -16.98 30.19
N LYS A 709 28.58 -17.95 30.95
CA LYS A 709 29.32 -19.11 30.43
C LYS A 709 28.46 -20.37 30.48
N LEU A 710 28.24 -21.00 29.34
CA LEU A 710 27.51 -22.27 29.23
C LEU A 710 28.35 -23.31 28.50
N ASP A 711 28.62 -24.44 29.14
CA ASP A 711 29.16 -25.63 28.46
C ASP A 711 28.03 -26.37 27.77
N ILE A 712 28.11 -26.46 26.44
CA ILE A 712 27.10 -27.12 25.61
C ILE A 712 27.56 -28.48 25.06
N THR A 713 28.79 -28.89 25.34
CA THR A 713 29.44 -30.08 24.77
C THR A 713 28.58 -31.33 24.91
N LYS A 714 27.95 -31.50 26.07
CA LYS A 714 27.07 -32.66 26.37
C LYS A 714 25.78 -32.71 25.53
N TYR A 715 25.31 -31.58 25.02
CA TYR A 715 24.06 -31.49 24.25
C TYR A 715 24.25 -31.70 22.75
N ILE A 716 25.49 -31.61 22.27
CA ILE A 716 25.86 -31.72 20.85
C ILE A 716 26.72 -32.96 20.56
N SER A 717 26.98 -33.79 21.58
CA SER A 717 27.76 -35.02 21.43
C SER A 717 27.10 -35.96 20.41
N GLY A 718 27.78 -36.20 19.29
CA GLY A 718 27.28 -37.03 18.19
C GLY A 718 26.40 -36.30 17.18
N ILE A 719 26.38 -34.96 17.19
CA ILE A 719 25.65 -34.12 16.24
C ILE A 719 26.65 -33.35 15.38
N ASP A 720 26.71 -33.67 14.09
CA ASP A 720 27.70 -33.10 13.16
C ASP A 720 27.44 -31.63 12.83
N LYS A 721 26.17 -31.22 12.75
CA LYS A 721 25.75 -29.82 12.50
C LYS A 721 24.62 -29.42 13.42
N PHE A 722 24.73 -28.26 14.04
CA PHE A 722 23.72 -27.74 14.95
C PHE A 722 23.70 -26.21 14.97
N SER A 723 22.56 -25.64 15.33
CA SER A 723 22.37 -24.21 15.51
C SER A 723 22.12 -23.89 16.98
N ILE A 724 22.80 -22.89 17.52
CA ILE A 724 22.48 -22.34 18.83
C ILE A 724 21.58 -21.14 18.62
N CYS A 725 20.37 -21.19 19.14
CA CYS A 725 19.37 -20.13 18.98
C CYS A 725 19.00 -19.49 20.32
N PHE A 726 19.05 -18.16 20.35
CA PHE A 726 18.67 -17.28 21.45
C PHE A 726 17.36 -16.60 21.09
N GLU A 727 16.34 -16.75 21.91
CA GLU A 727 15.05 -16.08 21.74
C GLU A 727 14.94 -15.00 22.81
N GLU A 728 14.91 -13.74 22.39
CA GLU A 728 14.81 -12.55 23.24
C GLU A 728 13.41 -11.93 23.12
N THR A 729 12.85 -11.53 24.26
CA THR A 729 11.43 -11.13 24.33
C THR A 729 11.16 -9.64 24.16
N ALA A 730 12.18 -8.74 24.20
CA ALA A 730 11.88 -7.31 24.30
C ALA A 730 12.86 -6.31 23.64
N LYS A 731 14.17 -6.58 23.54
CA LYS A 731 15.15 -5.51 23.20
C LYS A 731 16.10 -5.76 22.02
N PHE A 732 16.15 -6.96 21.45
CA PHE A 732 17.00 -7.30 20.27
C PHE A 732 18.49 -6.94 20.44
N LEU A 733 19.02 -7.00 21.66
CA LEU A 733 20.37 -6.54 22.00
C LEU A 733 21.46 -7.55 21.62
N LEU A 734 21.10 -8.81 21.40
CA LEU A 734 22.01 -9.94 21.16
C LEU A 734 23.16 -9.70 20.16
N PRO A 735 22.97 -9.04 19.00
CA PRO A 735 24.07 -8.76 18.07
C PRO A 735 25.17 -7.86 18.64
N GLN A 736 24.86 -7.05 19.65
CA GLN A 736 25.79 -6.11 20.28
C GLN A 736 26.51 -6.69 21.51
N ILE A 737 25.95 -7.75 22.12
CA ILE A 737 26.36 -8.27 23.44
C ILE A 737 26.71 -9.78 23.44
N ALA A 738 26.71 -10.47 22.30
CA ALA A 738 27.05 -11.89 22.25
C ALA A 738 28.36 -12.13 21.50
N LYS A 739 29.31 -12.78 22.17
CA LYS A 739 30.48 -13.40 21.54
C LYS A 739 30.34 -14.92 21.70
N PHE A 740 30.85 -15.66 20.73
CA PHE A 740 30.80 -17.12 20.73
C PHE A 740 32.22 -17.62 20.60
N SER A 741 32.65 -18.51 21.51
CA SER A 741 34.04 -18.97 21.57
C SER A 741 34.13 -20.48 21.79
N LEU A 742 35.00 -21.13 21.02
CA LEU A 742 35.42 -22.52 21.25
C LEU A 742 36.48 -22.55 22.37
N TYR A 743 36.32 -23.41 23.39
CA TYR A 743 37.22 -23.44 24.55
C TYR A 743 38.66 -23.81 24.20
N GLU A 744 38.89 -24.58 23.14
CA GLU A 744 40.25 -25.03 22.77
C GLU A 744 41.05 -24.04 21.92
N ASN A 745 40.43 -23.02 21.30
CA ASN A 745 41.16 -22.08 20.42
C ASN A 745 40.74 -20.60 20.50
N GLN A 746 39.77 -20.22 21.35
CA GLN A 746 39.24 -18.84 21.44
C GLN A 746 38.84 -18.23 20.07
N GLU A 747 38.53 -19.07 19.08
CA GLU A 747 38.12 -18.62 17.76
C GLU A 747 36.71 -17.99 17.89
N LEU A 748 36.62 -16.70 17.55
CA LEU A 748 35.39 -15.93 17.59
C LEU A 748 34.50 -16.38 16.43
N LEU A 749 33.36 -17.00 16.74
CA LEU A 749 32.34 -17.30 15.74
C LEU A 749 31.59 -16.00 15.44
N GLN A 750 32.11 -15.22 14.50
CA GLN A 750 31.40 -14.11 13.91
C GLN A 750 30.35 -14.71 12.98
N ASN A 751 29.06 -14.60 13.30
CA ASN A 751 27.88 -14.71 12.42
C ASN A 751 26.62 -15.07 13.23
N ILE A 752 26.12 -14.12 14.03
CA ILE A 752 24.77 -14.24 14.60
C ILE A 752 23.79 -13.77 13.53
N ASN A 753 22.89 -14.64 13.11
CA ASN A 753 21.84 -14.30 12.16
C ASN A 753 20.51 -14.10 12.90
N GLU A 754 19.88 -12.93 12.75
CA GLU A 754 18.50 -12.74 13.18
C GLU A 754 17.55 -13.49 12.24
N THR A 755 16.82 -14.45 12.80
CA THR A 755 15.85 -15.28 12.08
C THR A 755 14.44 -14.68 12.07
N GLY A 756 14.26 -13.53 12.74
CA GLY A 756 13.01 -12.80 12.92
C GLY A 756 12.37 -13.05 14.29
N ASN A 757 11.54 -12.11 14.79
CA ASN A 757 10.87 -12.16 16.09
C ASN A 757 11.80 -12.25 17.33
N GLY A 758 13.00 -11.68 17.26
CA GLY A 758 13.94 -11.68 18.40
C GLY A 758 14.68 -13.00 18.57
N VAL A 759 14.68 -13.87 17.55
CA VAL A 759 15.43 -15.12 17.55
C VAL A 759 16.73 -14.97 16.77
N PHE A 760 17.85 -15.19 17.45
CA PHE A 760 19.20 -15.06 16.95
C PHE A 760 19.87 -16.43 16.94
N CYS A 761 20.30 -16.91 15.78
CA CYS A 761 20.91 -18.24 15.65
C CYS A 761 22.36 -18.15 15.14
N VAL A 762 23.19 -19.07 15.61
CA VAL A 762 24.56 -19.31 15.12
C VAL A 762 24.65 -20.76 14.69
N ASP A 763 24.95 -20.99 13.40
CA ASP A 763 25.11 -22.32 12.83
C ASP A 763 26.55 -22.80 13.01
N LEU A 764 26.72 -24.05 13.44
CA LEU A 764 28.00 -24.64 13.81
C LEU A 764 28.13 -26.06 13.29
N GLU A 765 29.38 -26.43 12.98
CA GLU A 765 29.78 -27.80 12.68
C GLU A 765 30.64 -28.35 13.83
N SER A 766 30.33 -29.56 14.28
CA SER A 766 31.08 -30.19 15.36
C SER A 766 32.45 -30.69 14.88
N LYS A 767 33.48 -30.55 15.72
CA LYS A 767 34.86 -31.00 15.52
C LYS A 767 35.12 -32.13 16.53
N PRO A 768 35.59 -33.31 16.10
CA PRO A 768 35.86 -34.44 17.00
C PRO A 768 36.85 -34.05 18.11
N GLY A 769 36.46 -34.27 19.37
CA GLY A 769 37.31 -34.01 20.55
C GLY A 769 37.24 -32.58 21.12
N ALA A 770 36.52 -31.66 20.48
CA ALA A 770 36.44 -30.27 20.93
C ALA A 770 35.43 -30.06 22.07
N ASN A 771 35.78 -29.19 23.03
CA ASN A 771 34.87 -28.68 24.06
C ASN A 771 34.20 -27.38 23.59
N TYR A 772 32.88 -27.32 23.70
CA TYR A 772 32.07 -26.20 23.23
C TYR A 772 31.52 -25.38 24.39
N GLY A 773 31.91 -24.10 24.41
CA GLY A 773 31.41 -23.09 25.33
C GLY A 773 30.60 -22.02 24.61
N ILE A 774 29.65 -21.42 25.31
CA ILE A 774 29.05 -20.15 24.94
C ILE A 774 29.49 -19.14 26.00
N GLU A 775 30.05 -18.01 25.60
CA GLU A 775 30.35 -16.90 26.51
C GLU A 775 29.70 -15.59 26.03
N VAL A 776 28.52 -15.27 26.57
CA VAL A 776 27.81 -14.03 26.24
C VAL A 776 28.34 -12.90 27.14
N TYR A 777 28.59 -11.69 26.60
CA TYR A 777 29.17 -10.55 27.33
C TYR A 777 28.23 -9.35 27.33
N PHE A 778 27.75 -8.94 28.49
CA PHE A 778 26.75 -7.88 28.59
C PHE A 778 27.39 -6.51 28.78
N ASP A 779 26.99 -5.52 27.96
CA ASP A 779 27.32 -4.11 28.20
C ASP A 779 26.32 -3.52 29.21
N ASN A 780 26.83 -2.89 30.27
CA ASN A 780 26.14 -2.82 31.58
C ASN A 780 25.00 -1.79 31.64
N ASP A 781 24.86 -0.89 30.67
CA ASP A 781 23.92 0.25 30.77
C ASP A 781 22.54 -0.02 30.11
N GLU A 782 22.41 -1.01 29.21
CA GLU A 782 21.17 -1.26 28.44
C GLU A 782 20.45 -2.60 28.73
N ALA A 783 21.11 -3.52 29.43
CA ALA A 783 20.66 -4.91 29.62
C ALA A 783 19.51 -5.10 30.63
N HIS A 784 19.20 -4.10 31.47
CA HIS A 784 18.16 -4.20 32.51
C HIS A 784 16.79 -4.59 31.92
N GLY A 785 16.20 -5.67 32.45
CA GLY A 785 14.86 -6.14 32.08
C GLY A 785 14.77 -7.00 30.81
N SER A 786 15.90 -7.35 30.17
CA SER A 786 15.87 -8.34 29.09
C SER A 786 15.77 -9.76 29.65
N CYS A 787 15.00 -10.62 28.99
CA CYS A 787 14.91 -12.04 29.29
C CYS A 787 14.68 -12.85 28.02
N GLY A 788 15.08 -14.12 28.08
CA GLY A 788 15.05 -14.97 26.90
C GLY A 788 15.29 -16.44 27.19
N SER A 789 15.44 -17.20 26.12
CA SER A 789 15.80 -18.62 26.22
C SER A 789 16.82 -19.05 25.20
N ILE A 790 17.58 -20.09 25.56
CA ILE A 790 18.66 -20.63 24.75
C ILE A 790 18.30 -22.05 24.38
N SER A 791 18.40 -22.36 23.10
CA SER A 791 18.11 -23.67 22.54
C SER A 791 19.17 -24.10 21.54
N ILE A 792 19.35 -25.42 21.41
CA ILE A 792 20.14 -26.04 20.36
C ILE A 792 19.18 -26.72 19.40
N GLN A 793 19.37 -26.50 18.10
CA GLN A 793 18.58 -27.09 17.03
C GLN A 793 19.47 -27.93 16.12
N TYR A 794 19.03 -29.11 15.71
CA TYR A 794 19.78 -29.95 14.77
C TYR A 794 18.86 -30.84 13.96
N GLY A 795 19.31 -31.24 12.76
CA GLY A 795 18.58 -32.12 11.87
C GLY A 795 18.44 -33.54 12.44
N ALA A 796 17.22 -34.07 12.50
CA ALA A 796 16.92 -35.46 12.84
C ALA A 796 17.16 -36.37 11.64
N GLN A 797 18.43 -36.62 11.32
CA GLN A 797 18.82 -37.84 10.61
C GLN A 797 19.83 -38.60 11.47
N LEU A 798 19.41 -39.12 12.63
CA LEU A 798 20.25 -39.99 13.44
C LEU A 798 19.36 -40.91 14.30
N GLU A 799 19.13 -42.14 13.83
CA GLU A 799 18.57 -43.27 14.60
C GLU A 799 19.46 -43.72 15.78
N LYS A 800 20.22 -42.82 16.42
CA LYS A 800 21.24 -43.16 17.44
C LYS A 800 21.13 -42.37 18.75
N LEU A 801 19.94 -41.92 19.14
CA LEU A 801 19.73 -41.23 20.42
C LEU A 801 18.73 -41.95 21.33
N ASN A 802 18.90 -43.27 21.53
CA ASN A 802 18.17 -44.02 22.56
C ASN A 802 18.80 -43.98 23.97
N ASN A 803 19.86 -43.18 24.21
CA ASN A 803 20.61 -43.23 25.48
C ASN A 803 20.77 -41.90 26.24
N ILE A 804 20.13 -40.80 25.83
CA ILE A 804 20.20 -39.55 26.62
C ILE A 804 19.01 -39.49 27.59
N LYS A 805 19.25 -39.84 28.86
CA LYS A 805 18.33 -39.51 29.96
C LYS A 805 18.26 -37.99 30.12
N LEU A 806 17.08 -37.42 29.88
CA LEU A 806 16.75 -36.04 30.25
C LEU A 806 16.89 -35.89 31.78
N ILE A 807 17.82 -35.05 32.23
CA ILE A 807 17.96 -34.67 33.63
C ILE A 807 17.23 -33.34 33.86
N ASP A 808 16.52 -33.28 34.98
CA ASP A 808 15.69 -32.20 35.52
C ASP A 808 16.30 -30.79 35.33
N THR A 809 15.50 -29.86 34.80
CA THR A 809 15.90 -28.52 34.33
C THR A 809 15.80 -27.42 35.40
N ASN A 810 15.75 -27.78 36.68
CA ASN A 810 15.44 -26.83 37.76
C ASN A 810 16.65 -26.13 38.42
N LYS A 811 17.83 -26.07 37.79
CA LYS A 811 18.93 -25.20 38.26
C LYS A 811 19.73 -24.62 37.11
N LEU A 812 19.35 -23.42 36.68
CA LEU A 812 20.23 -22.37 36.15
C LEU A 812 19.46 -21.05 36.10
#